data_AF-A0A9P1HZJ8-F1
#
_entry.id   AF-A0A9P1HZJ8-F1
#
_cell.length_a   1.000
_cell.length_b   1.000
_cell.length_c   1.000
_cell.angle_alpha   90.00
_cell.angle_beta   90.00
_cell.angle_gamma   90.00
#
_symmetry.space_group_name_H-M   'P 1'
#
loop_
_entity.id
_entity.type
_entity.pdbx_description
1 polymer ?
#
loop_
_entity_poly.entity_id
_entity_poly.type
_entity_poly.pdbx_seq_one_letter_code
_entity_poly.pdbx_strand_id
1 'polypeptide(L)'
;MTEEITILVSDEDVIPELAEPFKRQGNIQNNQLLEQLKRTLQSLSIEFESTDSINDIISDGLPQLTVVWRKRAANSEIAFKGLLIILEYCLSKSFEAHLCFEQLVNVLGFHTVQFWKYSVPYIFDSDLSKGTKYRDSLLFSLTLYDINTGKSRLKELYAAVPGIRKSLLGQHAKQFGERYHHLQRRLSRHNSFNSINSIDSCGVENGEGLQGTPGRRRSIDSNGNNSDNEDEDHREIRSGGLATNHFQQRVINVSNAPPVSLKREKTGDWEIKQGSGGLVACVDPVMSKDHENMWLANLGMNINQKRRSSFQSDCSNLAPSTNTLGLPLIKQAIADVFFHFLADDEKVESSPDEKEEQQRKAREEMSLLGVLHNYNRGNYKLNPVIVQEDDYNVYYGGISNGVLWPALHNLPEYIVSDYDNPKTLKDHWCAYVRVNYQFAIDAVRNSRPQDFIWIHDYHLMLTGMIMQSLDPNLEVGFFLHIPFQPPENFFSKYGTCGLPMLRGLLKFTKVGFQTHRDREKYVELVQKYLKGITVTYDKNTDIHTAVHEGWTCSLGVFPVSIKNDDFLKFVPLEETKAMTEGFRRKVLGENPLPDARFFFSVERFDYTKGIKEKLMAYERYFEKYPQRIGKDVLYQIAVTNRRSVDTYRVYQDECLALADRINDRFQYPANPEWKPLIFQTDGLPRNELVAAYLAMDIGIVTPKKDGMNLVAKEMLVCNPEAGLILSTGAGSEIQFTSSGLYKDDGEKNYYRVDNLYDVEVYADTFYQAALETQEVRSKHGHRLNEFILANDIERWSSAFLDPSWTHQVIRPQQIETLDDFYSLMMRTCNVRRQIVDRVLKGIPIRAHFAISLRNAKESLENSCTYNNHTLVLKSSFDSPDRAHLDIKNELAEFEKDLSFLKYVQSDDVDNVEQFVAAQRLLRSYVPVR
;
A
#
# COMPACT_ATOMS: atom_id res chain seq x y z
N MET A 1 33.47 24.47 -37.06
CA MET A 1 34.13 24.53 -38.38
C MET A 1 34.19 23.11 -38.87
N THR A 2 33.48 22.86 -39.95
CA THR A 2 33.30 21.60 -40.65
C THR A 2 34.53 21.29 -41.50
N GLU A 3 35.19 20.16 -41.26
CA GLU A 3 36.07 19.52 -42.25
C GLU A 3 35.53 18.12 -42.51
N GLU A 4 34.95 17.96 -43.70
CA GLU A 4 34.60 16.69 -44.30
C GLU A 4 35.89 15.95 -44.68
N ILE A 5 36.08 14.75 -44.12
CA ILE A 5 37.08 13.82 -44.61
C ILE A 5 36.36 12.87 -45.58
N THR A 6 36.55 13.11 -46.88
CA THR A 6 36.10 12.23 -47.95
C THR A 6 37.04 11.04 -48.04
N ILE A 7 36.60 9.86 -47.61
CA ILE A 7 37.27 8.59 -47.91
C ILE A 7 36.52 7.96 -49.09
N LEU A 8 37.19 7.93 -50.25
CA LEU A 8 36.76 7.17 -51.42
C LEU A 8 36.94 5.67 -51.12
N VAL A 9 35.83 4.95 -50.94
CA VAL A 9 35.79 3.48 -50.95
C VAL A 9 35.13 3.04 -52.25
N SER A 10 35.78 2.09 -52.93
CA SER A 10 35.39 1.48 -54.19
C SER A 10 34.05 0.72 -54.13
N ASP A 11 33.25 0.87 -55.18
CA ASP A 11 31.87 0.39 -55.39
C ASP A 11 31.66 -1.14 -55.57
N GLU A 12 32.49 -2.01 -54.99
CA GLU A 12 32.29 -3.47 -55.06
C GLU A 12 32.33 -4.09 -53.67
N ASP A 13 31.27 -3.86 -52.88
CA ASP A 13 30.73 -4.73 -51.82
C ASP A 13 29.59 -4.00 -51.09
N VAL A 14 28.49 -3.71 -51.80
CA VAL A 14 27.29 -3.15 -51.16
C VAL A 14 26.52 -4.27 -50.45
N ILE A 15 26.96 -4.57 -49.24
CA ILE A 15 26.28 -5.43 -48.26
C ILE A 15 24.98 -4.69 -47.86
N PRO A 16 23.81 -5.36 -47.75
CA PRO A 16 22.59 -4.69 -47.31
C PRO A 16 22.83 -4.02 -45.95
N GLU A 17 22.62 -2.70 -45.87
CA GLU A 17 22.78 -1.91 -44.64
C GLU A 17 21.89 -2.49 -43.54
N LEU A 18 22.51 -3.28 -42.67
CA LEU A 18 21.93 -3.77 -41.44
C LEU A 18 21.72 -2.57 -40.51
N ALA A 19 20.45 -2.21 -40.27
CA ALA A 19 20.07 -1.01 -39.52
C ALA A 19 20.82 -0.86 -38.19
N GLU A 20 21.22 0.37 -37.88
CA GLU A 20 21.92 0.71 -36.63
C GLU A 20 21.12 0.28 -35.39
N PRO A 21 21.81 -0.04 -34.26
CA PRO A 21 21.14 -0.39 -33.02
C PRO A 21 20.09 0.65 -32.62
N PHE A 22 18.92 0.20 -32.15
CA PHE A 22 17.77 1.04 -31.82
C PHE A 22 17.11 1.79 -33.00
N LYS A 23 17.53 1.58 -34.26
CA LYS A 23 16.85 2.16 -35.44
C LYS A 23 15.98 1.17 -36.24
N ARG A 24 15.86 -0.08 -35.77
CA ARG A 24 15.14 -1.16 -36.46
C ARG A 24 13.63 -1.02 -36.35
N GLN A 25 12.89 -1.47 -37.37
CA GLN A 25 11.42 -1.56 -37.38
C GLN A 25 10.97 -3.02 -37.18
N GLY A 26 9.98 -3.25 -36.32
CA GLY A 26 9.33 -4.56 -36.13
C GLY A 26 9.91 -5.45 -35.01
N ASN A 27 9.34 -6.64 -34.83
CA ASN A 27 9.84 -7.65 -33.89
C ASN A 27 11.22 -8.14 -34.32
N ILE A 28 12.25 -7.82 -33.54
CA ILE A 28 13.64 -8.15 -33.85
C ILE A 28 13.82 -9.68 -33.83
N GLN A 29 14.27 -10.25 -34.93
CA GLN A 29 14.61 -11.67 -34.99
C GLN A 29 15.98 -11.90 -34.33
N ASN A 30 16.05 -12.82 -33.36
CA ASN A 30 17.29 -13.18 -32.64
C ASN A 30 18.47 -13.46 -33.57
N ASN A 31 18.21 -14.09 -34.72
CA ASN A 31 19.24 -14.43 -35.71
C ASN A 31 19.93 -13.17 -36.29
N GLN A 32 19.19 -12.06 -36.46
CA GLN A 32 19.75 -10.81 -36.99
C GLN A 32 20.64 -10.10 -35.95
N LEU A 33 20.25 -10.11 -34.67
CA LEU A 33 21.09 -9.58 -33.58
C LEU A 33 22.35 -10.42 -33.39
N LEU A 34 22.19 -11.74 -33.46
CA LEU A 34 23.29 -12.71 -33.34
C LEU A 34 24.33 -12.51 -34.44
N GLU A 35 23.91 -12.41 -35.71
CA GLU A 35 24.83 -12.20 -36.83
C GLU A 35 25.58 -10.88 -36.72
N GLN A 36 24.90 -9.79 -36.36
CA GLN A 36 25.57 -8.50 -36.18
C GLN A 36 26.55 -8.51 -35.00
N LEU A 37 26.19 -9.16 -33.89
CA LEU A 37 27.11 -9.29 -32.76
C LEU A 37 28.34 -10.10 -33.14
N LYS A 38 28.17 -11.23 -33.85
CA LYS A 38 29.28 -12.05 -34.40
C LYS A 38 30.19 -11.22 -35.30
N ARG A 39 29.64 -10.44 -36.23
CA ARG A 39 30.42 -9.54 -37.13
C ARG A 39 31.18 -8.47 -36.34
N THR A 40 30.56 -7.89 -35.31
CA THR A 40 31.20 -6.88 -34.46
C THR A 40 32.39 -7.46 -33.69
N LEU A 41 32.24 -8.66 -33.12
CA LEU A 41 33.32 -9.36 -32.42
C LEU A 41 34.47 -9.74 -33.37
N GLN A 42 34.15 -10.25 -34.57
CA GLN A 42 35.14 -10.56 -35.61
C GLN A 42 35.94 -9.33 -36.05
N SER A 43 35.28 -8.18 -36.23
CA SER A 43 35.95 -6.93 -36.62
C SER A 43 36.94 -6.41 -35.58
N LEU A 44 36.80 -6.85 -34.32
CA LEU A 44 37.68 -6.50 -33.21
C LEU A 44 38.73 -7.59 -32.92
N SER A 45 38.79 -8.64 -33.74
CA SER A 45 39.63 -9.82 -33.53
C SER A 45 39.43 -10.45 -32.15
N ILE A 46 38.18 -10.47 -31.67
CA ILE A 46 37.82 -11.03 -30.38
C ILE A 46 37.44 -12.51 -30.58
N GLU A 47 38.13 -13.41 -29.88
CA GLU A 47 37.81 -14.85 -29.88
C GLU A 47 36.57 -15.13 -29.01
N PHE A 48 35.63 -15.91 -29.57
CA PHE A 48 34.41 -16.39 -28.90
C PHE A 48 34.17 -17.86 -29.27
N GLU A 49 33.57 -18.65 -28.38
CA GLU A 49 33.21 -20.04 -28.68
C GLU A 49 32.16 -20.09 -29.79
N SER A 50 32.31 -21.01 -30.77
CA SER A 50 31.38 -21.17 -31.89
C SER A 50 30.08 -21.83 -31.43
N THR A 51 29.25 -21.10 -30.69
CA THR A 51 27.93 -21.54 -30.22
C THR A 51 26.80 -20.91 -31.05
N ASP A 52 25.65 -21.59 -31.09
CA ASP A 52 24.43 -21.09 -31.75
C ASP A 52 23.57 -20.21 -30.85
N SER A 53 23.91 -20.12 -29.55
CA SER A 53 23.14 -19.41 -28.53
C SER A 53 23.63 -17.98 -28.37
N ILE A 54 22.73 -17.01 -28.54
CA ILE A 54 23.03 -15.58 -28.38
C ILE A 54 23.49 -15.23 -26.95
N ASN A 55 22.98 -15.93 -25.93
CA ASN A 55 23.31 -15.64 -24.54
C ASN A 55 24.76 -16.02 -24.22
N ASP A 56 25.28 -17.09 -24.82
CA ASP A 56 26.65 -17.57 -24.58
C ASP A 56 27.65 -16.62 -25.24
N ILE A 57 27.37 -16.20 -26.48
CA ILE A 57 28.18 -15.18 -27.18
C ILE A 57 28.17 -13.84 -26.43
N ILE A 58 27.02 -13.44 -25.87
CA ILE A 58 26.94 -12.25 -25.02
C ILE A 58 27.83 -12.42 -23.79
N SER A 59 27.76 -13.57 -23.11
CA SER A 59 28.55 -13.83 -21.89
C SER A 59 30.06 -13.75 -22.16
N ASP A 60 30.53 -14.29 -23.29
CA ASP A 60 31.96 -14.30 -23.64
C ASP A 60 32.44 -12.96 -24.20
N GLY A 61 31.66 -12.35 -25.10
CA GLY A 61 32.04 -11.12 -25.79
C GLY A 61 31.92 -9.87 -24.94
N LEU A 62 31.00 -9.83 -23.98
CA LEU A 62 30.71 -8.64 -23.18
C LEU A 62 31.91 -8.11 -22.36
N PRO A 63 32.69 -8.95 -21.63
CA PRO A 63 33.91 -8.50 -20.95
C PRO A 63 34.94 -7.90 -21.91
N GLN A 64 35.17 -8.54 -23.06
CA GLN A 64 36.19 -8.12 -24.04
C GLN A 64 35.78 -6.81 -24.72
N LEU A 65 34.52 -6.69 -25.15
CA LEU A 65 33.96 -5.44 -25.70
C LEU A 65 34.10 -4.29 -24.69
N THR A 66 33.82 -4.55 -23.42
CA THR A 66 33.95 -3.52 -22.37
C THR A 66 35.40 -3.10 -22.17
N VAL A 67 36.37 -4.02 -22.23
CA VAL A 67 37.80 -3.69 -22.15
C VAL A 67 38.25 -2.84 -23.34
N VAL A 68 37.81 -3.16 -24.56
CA VAL A 68 38.14 -2.37 -25.76
C VAL A 68 37.50 -0.99 -25.70
N TRP A 69 36.23 -0.89 -25.31
CA TRP A 69 35.53 0.38 -25.12
C TRP A 69 36.21 1.28 -24.08
N ARG A 70 36.74 0.72 -23.00
CA ARG A 70 37.49 1.47 -21.97
C ARG A 70 38.77 2.11 -22.50
N LYS A 71 39.42 1.54 -23.52
CA LYS A 71 40.68 2.05 -24.08
C LYS A 71 40.51 3.37 -24.84
N ARG A 72 39.29 3.77 -25.21
CA ARG A 72 38.97 5.03 -25.94
C ARG A 72 39.82 5.24 -27.22
N ALA A 73 40.18 4.16 -27.90
CA ALA A 73 40.91 4.17 -29.17
C ALA A 73 39.93 4.12 -30.37
N ALA A 74 40.43 4.09 -31.61
CA ALA A 74 39.60 3.99 -32.82
C ALA A 74 38.59 2.82 -32.76
N ASN A 75 39.01 1.66 -32.21
CA ASN A 75 38.16 0.48 -32.05
C ASN A 75 37.08 0.63 -30.96
N SER A 76 37.11 1.70 -30.16
CA SER A 76 36.15 1.95 -29.08
C SER A 76 34.74 2.23 -29.59
N GLU A 77 34.60 2.81 -30.79
CA GLU A 77 33.29 3.09 -31.39
C GLU A 77 32.61 1.78 -31.83
N ILE A 78 33.37 0.88 -32.45
CA ILE A 78 32.93 -0.47 -32.83
C ILE A 78 32.53 -1.26 -31.58
N ALA A 79 33.35 -1.21 -30.53
CA ALA A 79 33.03 -1.85 -29.25
C ALA A 79 31.76 -1.29 -28.60
N PHE A 80 31.56 0.03 -28.68
CA PHE A 80 30.33 0.67 -28.18
C PHE A 80 29.09 0.22 -28.97
N LYS A 81 29.18 0.11 -30.30
CA LYS A 81 28.10 -0.45 -31.13
C LYS A 81 27.77 -1.88 -30.71
N GLY A 82 28.76 -2.72 -30.43
CA GLY A 82 28.57 -4.06 -29.87
C GLY A 82 27.80 -4.05 -28.54
N LEU A 83 28.19 -3.15 -27.61
CA LEU A 83 27.48 -3.00 -26.33
C LEU A 83 26.03 -2.49 -26.50
N LEU A 84 25.75 -1.64 -27.50
CA LEU A 84 24.39 -1.20 -27.81
C LEU A 84 23.53 -2.35 -28.36
N ILE A 85 24.08 -3.25 -29.18
CA ILE A 85 23.37 -4.45 -29.66
C ILE A 85 22.98 -5.36 -28.49
N ILE A 86 23.90 -5.57 -27.55
CA ILE A 86 23.63 -6.34 -26.33
C ILE A 86 22.53 -5.66 -25.50
N LEU A 87 22.60 -4.33 -25.36
CA LEU A 87 21.57 -3.57 -24.64
C LEU A 87 20.21 -3.67 -25.35
N GLU A 88 20.15 -3.51 -26.67
CA GLU A 88 18.94 -3.64 -27.48
C GLU A 88 18.31 -5.03 -27.31
N TYR A 89 19.11 -6.10 -27.34
CA TYR A 89 18.66 -7.46 -27.04
C TYR A 89 18.05 -7.56 -25.63
N CYS A 90 18.78 -7.11 -24.62
CA CYS A 90 18.31 -7.13 -23.23
C CYS A 90 17.00 -6.35 -23.04
N LEU A 91 16.84 -5.20 -23.68
CA LEU A 91 15.64 -4.36 -23.55
C LEU A 91 14.46 -4.88 -24.37
N SER A 92 14.72 -5.55 -25.50
CA SER A 92 13.66 -6.22 -26.29
C SER A 92 13.06 -7.42 -25.56
N LYS A 93 13.86 -8.09 -24.73
CA LYS A 93 13.49 -9.28 -23.96
C LYS A 93 13.82 -9.11 -22.47
N SER A 94 13.21 -8.12 -21.84
CA SER A 94 13.49 -7.76 -20.44
C SER A 94 13.33 -8.91 -19.43
N PHE A 95 12.55 -9.95 -19.76
CA PHE A 95 12.37 -11.14 -18.92
C PHE A 95 13.42 -12.23 -19.19
N GLU A 96 13.50 -12.71 -20.43
CA GLU A 96 14.40 -13.81 -20.81
C GLU A 96 15.87 -13.41 -20.70
N ALA A 97 16.19 -12.15 -21.00
CA ALA A 97 17.56 -11.63 -21.03
C ALA A 97 17.95 -10.86 -19.75
N HIS A 98 17.21 -11.01 -18.64
CA HIS A 98 17.54 -10.31 -17.39
C HIS A 98 18.95 -10.66 -16.88
N LEU A 99 19.37 -11.92 -16.98
CA LEU A 99 20.71 -12.35 -16.57
C LEU A 99 21.80 -11.68 -17.43
N CYS A 100 21.58 -11.58 -18.74
CA CYS A 100 22.47 -10.86 -19.65
C CYS A 100 22.54 -9.37 -19.28
N PHE A 101 21.41 -8.77 -18.91
CA PHE A 101 21.37 -7.38 -18.43
C PHE A 101 22.14 -7.21 -17.11
N GLU A 102 21.97 -8.13 -16.16
CA GLU A 102 22.72 -8.12 -14.90
C GLU A 102 24.23 -8.24 -15.13
N GLN A 103 24.65 -9.14 -16.03
CA GLN A 103 26.05 -9.26 -16.46
C GLN A 103 26.55 -7.96 -17.08
N LEU A 104 25.79 -7.35 -18.01
CA LEU A 104 26.12 -6.07 -18.64
C LEU A 104 26.40 -4.98 -17.59
N VAL A 105 25.49 -4.80 -16.64
CA VAL A 105 25.65 -3.78 -15.57
C VAL A 105 26.84 -4.10 -14.65
N ASN A 106 27.05 -5.38 -14.31
CA ASN A 106 28.17 -5.80 -13.48
C ASN A 106 29.53 -5.58 -14.16
N VAL A 107 29.64 -5.93 -15.45
CA VAL A 107 30.86 -5.77 -16.25
C VAL A 107 31.17 -4.28 -16.49
N LEU A 108 30.17 -3.44 -16.73
CA LEU A 108 30.36 -1.99 -16.85
C LEU A 108 30.93 -1.36 -15.57
N GLY A 109 30.55 -1.87 -14.39
CA GLY A 109 31.14 -1.49 -13.11
C GLY A 109 31.00 0.01 -12.80
N PHE A 110 32.11 0.72 -12.63
CA PHE A 110 32.10 2.18 -12.37
C PHE A 110 31.87 3.03 -13.62
N HIS A 111 31.86 2.42 -14.82
CA HIS A 111 31.67 3.12 -16.09
C HIS A 111 30.21 3.22 -16.53
N THR A 112 29.26 2.72 -15.72
CA THR A 112 27.82 2.77 -15.97
C THR A 112 27.31 4.18 -16.26
N VAL A 113 27.70 5.18 -15.48
CA VAL A 113 27.31 6.59 -15.67
C VAL A 113 27.68 7.09 -17.07
N GLN A 114 28.92 6.80 -17.50
CA GLN A 114 29.40 7.21 -18.82
C GLN A 114 28.66 6.46 -19.93
N PHE A 115 28.43 5.15 -19.74
CA PHE A 115 27.71 4.32 -20.70
C PHE A 115 26.29 4.86 -20.92
N TRP A 116 25.55 5.12 -19.83
CA TRP A 116 24.19 5.66 -19.90
C TRP A 116 24.11 7.01 -20.58
N LYS A 117 25.08 7.90 -20.32
CA LYS A 117 25.14 9.21 -20.96
C LYS A 117 25.21 9.10 -22.49
N TYR A 118 25.85 8.07 -23.02
CA TYR A 118 25.96 7.83 -24.46
C TYR A 118 24.84 6.96 -25.03
N SER A 119 24.34 5.96 -24.30
CA SER A 119 23.37 4.99 -24.83
C SER A 119 21.93 5.48 -24.77
N VAL A 120 21.57 6.24 -23.75
CA VAL A 120 20.20 6.72 -23.53
C VAL A 120 19.65 7.57 -24.68
N PRO A 121 20.40 8.50 -25.31
CA PRO A 121 19.90 9.24 -26.46
C PRO A 121 19.37 8.35 -27.59
N TYR A 122 20.04 7.23 -27.88
CA TYR A 122 19.59 6.26 -28.89
C TYR A 122 18.26 5.59 -28.51
N ILE A 123 18.08 5.28 -27.23
CA ILE A 123 16.83 4.71 -26.69
C ILE A 123 15.67 5.70 -26.82
N PHE A 124 15.90 6.96 -26.44
CA PHE A 124 14.89 8.01 -26.53
C PHE A 124 14.51 8.31 -27.97
N ASP A 125 15.49 8.42 -28.86
CA ASP A 125 15.24 8.65 -30.29
C ASP A 125 14.45 7.48 -30.90
N SER A 126 14.75 6.24 -30.52
CA SER A 126 13.97 5.05 -30.93
C SER A 126 12.53 5.10 -30.45
N ASP A 127 12.31 5.39 -29.16
CA ASP A 127 10.96 5.48 -28.60
C ASP A 127 10.15 6.61 -29.26
N LEU A 128 10.79 7.73 -29.62
CA LEU A 128 10.15 8.87 -30.30
C LEU A 128 9.87 8.63 -31.78
N SER A 129 10.83 8.05 -32.50
CA SER A 129 10.79 7.91 -33.97
C SER A 129 10.13 6.61 -34.43
N LYS A 130 10.26 5.52 -33.65
CA LYS A 130 9.77 4.17 -33.97
C LYS A 130 8.69 3.67 -33.01
N GLY A 131 8.39 4.40 -31.93
CA GLY A 131 7.34 4.02 -30.98
C GLY A 131 7.68 2.83 -30.09
N THR A 132 8.97 2.53 -29.91
CA THR A 132 9.42 1.43 -29.06
C THR A 132 9.15 1.73 -27.57
N LYS A 133 9.32 0.71 -26.71
CA LYS A 133 9.16 0.82 -25.24
C LYS A 133 10.47 0.55 -24.51
N TYR A 134 11.60 0.94 -25.10
CA TYR A 134 12.91 0.62 -24.56
C TYR A 134 13.24 1.44 -23.31
N ARG A 135 12.74 2.67 -23.20
CA ARG A 135 12.90 3.48 -21.98
C ARG A 135 12.29 2.80 -20.77
N ASP A 136 11.02 2.40 -20.86
CA ASP A 136 10.30 1.79 -19.74
C ASP A 136 10.92 0.41 -19.39
N SER A 137 11.38 -0.33 -20.41
CA SER A 137 12.10 -1.60 -20.23
C SER A 137 13.46 -1.41 -19.53
N LEU A 138 14.20 -0.34 -19.85
CA LEU A 138 15.47 -0.02 -19.19
C LEU A 138 15.26 0.30 -17.71
N LEU A 139 14.26 1.13 -17.42
CA LEU A 139 13.92 1.52 -16.06
C LEU A 139 13.49 0.31 -15.23
N PHE A 140 12.65 -0.56 -15.79
CA PHE A 140 12.26 -1.80 -15.14
C PHE A 140 13.47 -2.72 -14.92
N SER A 141 14.32 -2.92 -15.92
CA SER A 141 15.49 -3.82 -15.82
C SER A 141 16.49 -3.35 -14.76
N LEU A 142 16.72 -2.04 -14.66
CA LEU A 142 17.53 -1.46 -13.58
C LEU A 142 16.85 -1.57 -12.21
N THR A 143 15.53 -1.39 -12.14
CA THR A 143 14.78 -1.56 -10.89
C THR A 143 14.86 -3.01 -10.40
N LEU A 144 14.69 -3.98 -11.31
CA LEU A 144 14.81 -5.40 -11.02
C LEU A 144 16.23 -5.75 -10.53
N TYR A 145 17.26 -5.20 -11.18
CA TYR A 145 18.64 -5.33 -10.74
C TYR A 145 18.85 -4.76 -9.32
N ASP A 146 18.37 -3.54 -9.05
CA ASP A 146 18.52 -2.89 -7.75
C ASP A 146 17.78 -3.66 -6.63
N ILE A 147 16.60 -4.19 -6.92
CA ILE A 147 15.83 -5.03 -5.98
C ILE A 147 16.58 -6.34 -5.65
N ASN A 148 17.06 -7.04 -6.69
CA ASN A 148 17.73 -8.33 -6.54
C ASN A 148 19.09 -8.20 -5.85
N THR A 149 19.87 -7.18 -6.22
CA THR A 149 21.26 -7.01 -5.74
C THR A 149 21.40 -6.11 -4.52
N GLY A 150 20.39 -5.27 -4.21
CA GLY A 150 20.47 -4.23 -3.19
C GLY A 150 21.29 -3.00 -3.61
N LYS A 151 21.86 -2.99 -4.81
CA LYS A 151 22.61 -1.83 -5.34
C LYS A 151 21.64 -0.73 -5.80
N SER A 152 22.16 0.46 -6.07
CA SER A 152 21.37 1.64 -6.49
C SER A 152 21.80 2.17 -7.85
N ARG A 153 21.89 1.30 -8.87
CA ARG A 153 22.31 1.67 -10.24
C ARG A 153 21.27 2.54 -10.94
N LEU A 154 20.01 2.47 -10.56
CA LEU A 154 18.98 3.36 -11.09
C LEU A 154 19.25 4.83 -10.72
N LYS A 155 19.83 5.10 -9.55
CA LYS A 155 20.26 6.46 -9.16
C LYS A 155 21.39 6.98 -10.05
N GLU A 156 22.29 6.10 -10.48
CA GLU A 156 23.36 6.46 -11.42
C GLU A 156 22.82 6.86 -12.79
N LEU A 157 21.78 6.17 -13.27
CA LEU A 157 21.07 6.58 -14.50
C LEU A 157 20.50 8.00 -14.36
N TYR A 158 19.84 8.29 -13.24
CA TYR A 158 19.27 9.62 -12.99
C TYR A 158 20.34 10.72 -12.87
N ALA A 159 21.51 10.39 -12.34
CA ALA A 159 22.64 11.31 -12.29
C ALA A 159 23.28 11.52 -13.68
N ALA A 160 23.36 10.45 -14.48
CA ALA A 160 23.95 10.48 -15.83
C ALA A 160 23.11 11.29 -16.82
N VAL A 161 21.78 11.19 -16.73
CA VAL A 161 20.84 11.85 -17.64
C VAL A 161 19.83 12.70 -16.86
N PRO A 162 20.20 13.94 -16.52
CA PRO A 162 19.32 14.87 -15.83
C PRO A 162 18.04 15.11 -16.66
N GLY A 163 16.87 14.85 -16.07
CA GLY A 163 15.57 15.07 -16.72
C GLY A 163 14.76 13.81 -16.96
N ILE A 164 15.38 12.63 -17.07
CA ILE A 164 14.66 11.34 -17.17
C ILE A 164 13.66 11.19 -16.03
N ARG A 165 14.11 11.46 -14.81
CA ARG A 165 13.28 11.41 -13.60
C ARG A 165 12.06 12.33 -13.70
N LYS A 166 12.24 13.54 -14.22
CA LYS A 166 11.15 14.53 -14.37
C LYS A 166 10.15 14.12 -15.46
N SER A 167 10.66 13.58 -16.57
CA SER A 167 9.85 13.05 -17.68
C SER A 167 9.02 11.85 -17.21
N LEU A 168 9.63 10.90 -16.50
CA LEU A 168 8.97 9.70 -15.99
C LEU A 168 7.83 10.03 -15.02
N LEU A 169 8.05 11.01 -14.14
CA LEU A 169 7.06 11.49 -13.19
C LEU A 169 6.02 12.43 -13.80
N GLY A 170 6.16 12.80 -15.08
CA GLY A 170 5.28 13.79 -15.72
C GLY A 170 5.23 15.10 -14.94
N GLN A 171 6.34 15.51 -14.32
CA GLN A 171 6.34 16.61 -13.33
C GLN A 171 5.81 17.91 -13.95
N HIS A 172 6.11 18.16 -15.22
CA HIS A 172 5.59 19.31 -15.98
C HIS A 172 4.08 19.24 -16.21
N ALA A 173 3.56 18.04 -16.54
CA ALA A 173 2.12 17.77 -16.61
C ALA A 173 1.41 18.14 -15.32
N LYS A 174 2.03 17.72 -14.22
CA LYS A 174 1.46 17.81 -12.90
C LYS A 174 1.44 19.25 -12.42
N GLN A 175 2.55 19.97 -12.59
CA GLN A 175 2.63 21.41 -12.32
C GLN A 175 1.59 22.19 -13.13
N PHE A 176 1.37 21.82 -14.40
CA PHE A 176 0.32 22.42 -15.22
C PHE A 176 -1.08 22.12 -14.65
N GLY A 177 -1.37 20.84 -14.35
CA GLY A 177 -2.66 20.43 -13.78
C GLY A 177 -2.96 21.08 -12.43
N GLU A 178 -1.95 21.20 -11.56
CA GLU A 178 -2.06 21.89 -10.26
C GLU A 178 -2.34 23.37 -10.46
N ARG A 179 -1.58 24.06 -11.32
CA ARG A 179 -1.83 25.48 -11.66
C ARG A 179 -3.23 25.67 -12.25
N TYR A 180 -3.68 24.75 -13.09
CA TYR A 180 -5.02 24.78 -13.68
C TYR A 180 -6.12 24.59 -12.63
N HIS A 181 -5.98 23.63 -11.71
CA HIS A 181 -6.92 23.43 -10.61
C HIS A 181 -6.94 24.62 -9.65
N HIS A 182 -5.77 25.19 -9.32
CA HIS A 182 -5.68 26.41 -8.54
C HIS A 182 -6.38 27.58 -9.23
N LEU A 183 -6.20 27.72 -10.55
CA LEU A 183 -6.91 28.72 -11.36
C LEU A 183 -8.42 28.50 -11.32
N GLN A 184 -8.90 27.26 -11.47
CA GLN A 184 -10.33 26.94 -11.36
C GLN A 184 -10.90 27.23 -9.97
N ARG A 185 -10.19 26.91 -8.89
CA ARG A 185 -10.59 27.25 -7.51
C ARG A 185 -10.61 28.77 -7.30
N ARG A 186 -9.68 29.51 -7.92
CA ARG A 186 -9.66 30.97 -7.87
C ARG A 186 -10.87 31.56 -8.61
N LEU A 187 -11.21 31.00 -9.77
CA LEU A 187 -12.39 31.38 -10.54
C LEU A 187 -13.69 31.04 -9.81
N SER A 188 -13.78 29.89 -9.13
CA SER A 188 -14.96 29.53 -8.34
C SER A 188 -15.13 30.44 -7.12
N ARG A 189 -14.02 30.83 -6.44
CA ARG A 189 -14.03 31.83 -5.36
C ARG A 189 -14.41 33.23 -5.86
N HIS A 190 -13.90 33.65 -7.01
CA HIS A 190 -14.30 34.94 -7.61
C HIS A 190 -15.77 34.97 -8.02
N ASN A 191 -16.32 33.86 -8.51
CA ASN A 191 -17.74 33.77 -8.83
C ASN A 191 -18.64 33.79 -7.59
N SER A 192 -18.22 33.22 -6.47
CA SER A 192 -18.98 33.34 -5.21
C SER A 192 -18.89 34.76 -4.62
N PHE A 193 -17.74 35.44 -4.70
CA PHE A 193 -17.61 36.85 -4.31
C PHE A 193 -18.40 37.81 -5.22
N ASN A 194 -18.44 37.57 -6.54
CA ASN A 194 -19.25 38.37 -7.46
C ASN A 194 -20.76 38.14 -7.30
N SER A 195 -21.19 36.95 -6.85
CA SER A 195 -22.61 36.73 -6.53
C SER A 195 -23.06 37.52 -5.29
N ILE A 196 -22.16 37.77 -4.34
CA ILE A 196 -22.43 38.56 -3.13
C ILE A 196 -22.39 40.07 -3.42
N ASN A 197 -21.47 40.53 -4.29
CA ASN A 197 -21.39 41.95 -4.67
C ASN A 197 -22.42 42.38 -5.72
N SER A 198 -23.20 41.46 -6.28
CA SER A 198 -24.27 41.79 -7.24
C SER A 198 -25.63 42.11 -6.61
N ILE A 199 -25.75 42.04 -5.27
CA ILE A 199 -27.00 42.34 -4.55
C ILE A 199 -27.07 43.78 -4.02
N ASP A 200 -25.95 44.51 -3.92
CA ASP A 200 -25.93 45.91 -3.46
C ASP A 200 -25.26 46.83 -4.50
N SER A 201 -25.92 47.04 -5.64
CA SER A 201 -25.76 48.26 -6.45
C SER A 201 -26.72 48.28 -7.64
N CYS A 202 -27.94 48.79 -7.43
CA CYS A 202 -28.62 49.67 -8.39
C CYS A 202 -29.90 50.22 -7.76
N GLY A 203 -29.80 51.42 -7.18
CA GLY A 203 -30.94 52.26 -6.88
C GLY A 203 -31.16 53.32 -7.97
N VAL A 204 -32.43 53.51 -8.30
CA VAL A 204 -33.11 54.78 -8.68
C VAL A 204 -33.16 55.19 -10.17
N GLU A 205 -34.42 55.23 -10.64
CA GLU A 205 -35.07 56.06 -11.69
C GLU A 205 -34.86 55.80 -13.20
N ASN A 206 -35.87 55.22 -13.87
CA ASN A 206 -36.94 55.97 -14.59
C ASN A 206 -37.82 55.06 -15.48
N GLY A 207 -39.15 55.29 -15.43
CA GLY A 207 -40.03 55.37 -16.60
C GLY A 207 -40.57 54.11 -17.32
N GLU A 208 -41.86 53.85 -17.10
CA GLU A 208 -42.88 53.41 -18.08
C GLU A 208 -42.94 51.95 -18.62
N GLY A 209 -43.98 51.24 -18.17
CA GLY A 209 -45.02 50.66 -19.06
C GLY A 209 -44.77 49.30 -19.74
N LEU A 210 -45.42 48.23 -19.22
CA LEU A 210 -46.42 47.36 -19.91
C LEU A 210 -46.43 45.89 -19.41
N GLN A 211 -47.57 45.56 -18.77
CA GLN A 211 -48.38 44.33 -18.80
C GLN A 211 -47.75 42.93 -19.04
N GLY A 212 -47.99 42.01 -18.09
CA GLY A 212 -48.03 40.56 -18.32
C GLY A 212 -47.87 39.72 -17.04
N THR A 213 -48.95 39.11 -16.57
CA THR A 213 -49.13 38.42 -15.27
C THR A 213 -48.38 37.07 -15.10
N PRO A 214 -48.17 36.59 -13.83
CA PRO A 214 -47.33 35.44 -13.49
C PRO A 214 -48.12 34.17 -13.09
N GLY A 215 -47.48 33.01 -13.16
CA GLY A 215 -47.90 31.77 -12.48
C GLY A 215 -46.74 30.78 -12.43
N ARG A 216 -46.53 29.93 -11.42
CA ARG A 216 -47.23 29.66 -10.16
C ARG A 216 -46.25 28.80 -9.33
N ARG A 217 -45.89 29.20 -8.11
CA ARG A 217 -45.28 28.33 -7.07
C ARG A 217 -46.29 28.21 -5.92
N ARG A 218 -46.48 27.00 -5.39
CA ARG A 218 -47.23 26.65 -4.15
C ARG A 218 -46.31 25.73 -3.34
N SER A 219 -45.76 26.19 -2.19
CA SER A 219 -46.26 26.07 -0.79
C SER A 219 -46.30 24.61 -0.33
N ILE A 220 -45.40 24.14 0.55
CA ILE A 220 -45.38 24.25 2.04
C ILE A 220 -46.73 23.89 2.66
N ASP A 221 -46.73 22.89 3.55
CA ASP A 221 -47.58 22.88 4.74
C ASP A 221 -46.88 22.19 5.93
N SER A 222 -47.23 22.71 7.10
CA SER A 222 -46.69 22.56 8.46
C SER A 222 -47.79 22.08 9.42
N ASN A 223 -47.42 21.52 10.58
CA ASN A 223 -48.15 21.54 11.88
C ASN A 223 -47.36 20.67 12.90
N GLY A 224 -47.16 20.96 14.19
CA GLY A 224 -47.61 22.03 15.10
C GLY A 224 -48.09 21.46 16.46
N ASN A 225 -47.46 21.89 17.58
CA ASN A 225 -47.87 21.93 19.02
C ASN A 225 -46.82 21.31 19.99
N ASN A 226 -46.09 22.00 20.90
CA ASN A 226 -46.29 22.98 21.99
C ASN A 226 -46.52 22.39 23.40
N SER A 227 -45.56 22.60 24.32
CA SER A 227 -45.74 23.24 25.66
C SER A 227 -44.43 23.23 26.53
N ASP A 228 -43.93 24.45 26.84
CA ASP A 228 -43.47 25.05 28.13
C ASP A 228 -42.54 24.25 29.09
N ASN A 229 -41.48 24.75 29.76
CA ASN A 229 -40.90 26.09 29.98
C ASN A 229 -39.45 25.98 30.53
N GLU A 230 -38.65 27.02 30.22
CA GLU A 230 -37.56 27.68 31.00
C GLU A 230 -36.29 26.92 31.46
N ASP A 231 -35.15 27.17 30.77
CA ASP A 231 -33.98 27.87 31.37
C ASP A 231 -32.97 28.30 30.26
N GLU A 232 -32.24 29.38 30.56
CA GLU A 232 -31.54 30.31 29.65
C GLU A 232 -30.48 29.71 28.71
N ASP A 233 -30.57 30.02 27.41
CA ASP A 233 -29.53 29.74 26.41
C ASP A 233 -29.28 30.98 25.54
N HIS A 234 -28.06 31.52 25.63
CA HIS A 234 -27.55 32.57 24.75
C HIS A 234 -27.49 32.04 23.31
N ARG A 235 -28.48 32.38 22.49
CA ARG A 235 -28.45 32.13 21.04
C ARG A 235 -27.44 33.05 20.36
N GLU A 236 -26.24 32.54 20.11
CA GLU A 236 -25.39 33.05 19.04
C GLU A 236 -25.95 32.66 17.67
N ILE A 237 -25.96 33.65 16.80
CA ILE A 237 -26.45 33.65 15.43
C ILE A 237 -25.69 32.59 14.62
N ARG A 238 -26.42 31.62 14.04
CA ARG A 238 -25.89 30.65 13.08
C ARG A 238 -25.46 31.38 11.80
N SER A 239 -24.21 31.84 11.78
CA SER A 239 -23.49 32.10 10.53
C SER A 239 -23.02 30.76 9.96
N GLY A 240 -23.20 30.56 8.66
CA GLY A 240 -22.71 29.41 7.93
C GLY A 240 -21.18 29.40 7.90
N GLY A 241 -20.56 28.86 8.94
CA GLY A 241 -19.14 28.58 9.00
C GLY A 241 -18.84 27.30 8.23
N LEU A 242 -18.12 27.43 7.11
CA LEU A 242 -17.22 26.39 6.64
C LEU A 242 -16.28 26.09 7.81
N ALA A 243 -16.43 24.91 8.42
CA ALA A 243 -15.57 24.47 9.51
C ALA A 243 -14.10 24.52 9.04
N THR A 244 -13.37 25.43 9.66
CA THR A 244 -11.92 25.55 9.64
C THR A 244 -11.31 24.36 10.37
N ASN A 245 -11.05 23.27 9.67
CA ASN A 245 -10.22 22.18 10.18
C ASN A 245 -8.81 22.33 9.63
N HIS A 246 -7.84 22.38 10.56
CA HIS A 246 -6.40 22.42 10.29
C HIS A 246 -6.00 21.48 9.15
N PHE A 247 -5.07 21.93 8.30
CA PHE A 247 -4.53 21.20 7.15
C PHE A 247 -4.19 19.74 7.51
N GLN A 248 -5.12 18.82 7.31
CA GLN A 248 -4.88 17.40 7.50
C GLN A 248 -4.10 16.91 6.27
N GLN A 249 -2.93 16.31 6.50
CA GLN A 249 -2.06 15.84 5.42
C GLN A 249 -2.84 14.86 4.53
N ARG A 250 -2.96 15.18 3.23
CA ARG A 250 -3.63 14.31 2.25
C ARG A 250 -2.98 12.93 2.23
N VAL A 251 -3.81 11.89 2.34
CA VAL A 251 -3.38 10.49 2.34
C VAL A 251 -3.61 9.86 0.97
N ILE A 252 -2.56 9.19 0.48
CA ILE A 252 -2.60 8.35 -0.71
C ILE A 252 -2.49 6.90 -0.25
N ASN A 253 -3.64 6.26 -0.15
CA ASN A 253 -3.76 4.87 0.23
C ASN A 253 -3.49 3.96 -0.97
N VAL A 254 -2.68 2.92 -0.80
CA VAL A 254 -2.31 1.98 -1.87
C VAL A 254 -2.44 0.55 -1.37
N SER A 255 -3.28 -0.23 -2.04
CA SER A 255 -3.53 -1.63 -1.68
C SER A 255 -3.80 -2.49 -2.91
N ASN A 256 -3.54 -3.80 -2.82
CA ASN A 256 -3.92 -4.73 -3.87
C ASN A 256 -5.46 -4.89 -3.96
N ALA A 257 -6.14 -4.97 -2.82
CA ALA A 257 -7.60 -5.08 -2.76
C ALA A 257 -8.24 -3.68 -2.82
N PRO A 258 -9.20 -3.44 -3.73
CA PRO A 258 -9.86 -2.16 -3.85
C PRO A 258 -10.95 -1.94 -2.78
N PRO A 259 -11.30 -0.67 -2.47
CA PRO A 259 -12.36 -0.35 -1.53
C PRO A 259 -13.75 -0.64 -2.08
N VAL A 260 -13.85 -0.85 -3.39
CA VAL A 260 -15.09 -1.11 -4.09
C VAL A 260 -14.92 -2.30 -5.04
N SER A 261 -15.97 -3.08 -5.17
CA SER A 261 -16.09 -4.08 -6.23
C SER A 261 -16.91 -3.50 -7.38
N LEU A 262 -16.37 -3.63 -8.60
CA LEU A 262 -17.10 -3.31 -9.82
C LEU A 262 -17.87 -4.55 -10.25
N LYS A 263 -19.19 -4.44 -10.35
CA LYS A 263 -20.04 -5.49 -10.94
C LYS A 263 -20.67 -4.96 -12.22
N ARG A 264 -20.71 -5.83 -13.22
CA ARG A 264 -21.42 -5.54 -14.48
C ARG A 264 -22.83 -6.10 -14.39
N GLU A 265 -23.83 -5.26 -14.58
CA GLU A 265 -25.22 -5.69 -14.67
C GLU A 265 -25.50 -6.37 -16.02
N LYS A 266 -26.59 -7.15 -16.10
CA LYS A 266 -27.03 -7.80 -17.34
C LYS A 266 -27.36 -6.79 -18.45
N THR A 267 -27.66 -5.55 -18.09
CA THR A 267 -27.91 -4.39 -18.98
C THR A 267 -26.64 -3.84 -19.63
N GLY A 268 -25.46 -4.20 -19.11
CA GLY A 268 -24.16 -3.73 -19.59
C GLY A 268 -23.56 -2.58 -18.78
N ASP A 269 -24.32 -1.99 -17.85
CA ASP A 269 -23.86 -0.90 -16.99
C ASP A 269 -22.99 -1.39 -15.82
N TRP A 270 -22.09 -0.51 -15.37
CA TRP A 270 -21.20 -0.76 -14.24
C TRP A 270 -21.81 -0.26 -12.94
N GLU A 271 -21.95 -1.14 -11.95
CA GLU A 271 -22.37 -0.82 -10.59
C GLU A 271 -21.16 -0.88 -9.64
N ILE A 272 -20.93 0.20 -8.88
CA ILE A 272 -19.94 0.24 -7.81
C ILE A 272 -20.61 -0.23 -6.53
N LYS A 273 -20.15 -1.35 -5.97
CA LYS A 273 -20.51 -1.77 -4.60
C LYS A 273 -19.35 -1.56 -3.66
N GLN A 274 -19.59 -0.90 -2.53
CA GLN A 274 -18.59 -0.76 -1.50
C GLN A 274 -18.17 -2.14 -0.99
N GLY A 275 -16.85 -2.35 -0.92
CA GLY A 275 -16.27 -3.58 -0.41
C GLY A 275 -16.45 -3.66 1.10
N SER A 276 -16.77 -4.84 1.60
CA SER A 276 -16.93 -5.11 3.04
C SER A 276 -15.71 -5.81 3.67
N GLY A 277 -14.55 -5.75 3.00
CA GLY A 277 -13.33 -6.44 3.43
C GLY A 277 -12.68 -5.77 4.65
N GLY A 278 -11.91 -6.55 5.43
CA GLY A 278 -11.24 -6.06 6.64
C GLY A 278 -10.39 -4.82 6.40
N LEU A 279 -9.55 -4.79 5.36
CA LEU A 279 -8.75 -3.61 5.01
C LEU A 279 -9.60 -2.38 4.68
N VAL A 280 -10.73 -2.57 3.98
CA VAL A 280 -11.62 -1.48 3.59
C VAL A 280 -12.22 -0.83 4.83
N ALA A 281 -12.81 -1.65 5.71
CA ALA A 281 -13.34 -1.19 6.98
C ALA A 281 -12.29 -0.48 7.84
N CYS A 282 -11.02 -0.89 7.73
CA CYS A 282 -9.93 -0.30 8.50
C CYS A 282 -9.53 1.10 8.02
N VAL A 283 -9.45 1.30 6.71
CA VAL A 283 -8.85 2.52 6.13
C VAL A 283 -9.92 3.55 5.73
N ASP A 284 -11.16 3.13 5.48
CA ASP A 284 -12.26 4.03 5.11
C ASP A 284 -12.48 5.21 6.08
N PRO A 285 -12.38 5.05 7.43
CA PRO A 285 -12.50 6.16 8.37
C PRO A 285 -11.44 7.27 8.18
N VAL A 286 -10.28 6.95 7.61
CA VAL A 286 -9.25 7.94 7.25
C VAL A 286 -9.58 8.58 5.91
N MET A 287 -9.95 7.75 4.92
CA MET A 287 -10.17 8.20 3.55
C MET A 287 -11.36 9.15 3.45
N SER A 288 -12.44 8.85 4.16
CA SER A 288 -13.69 9.61 4.15
C SER A 288 -13.60 10.98 4.85
N LYS A 289 -12.50 11.31 5.54
CA LYS A 289 -12.29 12.63 6.18
C LYS A 289 -12.01 13.75 5.19
N ASP A 290 -11.37 13.44 4.05
CA ASP A 290 -11.03 14.43 3.01
C ASP A 290 -11.29 13.86 1.61
N HIS A 291 -12.12 14.54 0.82
CA HIS A 291 -12.42 14.19 -0.56
C HIS A 291 -11.20 14.26 -1.49
N GLU A 292 -10.14 14.97 -1.11
CA GLU A 292 -8.89 14.99 -1.86
C GLU A 292 -8.03 13.74 -1.62
N ASN A 293 -8.28 12.95 -0.57
CA ASN A 293 -7.62 11.66 -0.36
C ASN A 293 -7.78 10.77 -1.58
N MET A 294 -6.80 9.88 -1.80
CA MET A 294 -6.78 9.01 -2.97
C MET A 294 -6.51 7.56 -2.60
N TRP A 295 -7.32 6.64 -3.14
CA TRP A 295 -7.11 5.21 -3.05
C TRP A 295 -6.64 4.67 -4.41
N LEU A 296 -5.44 4.11 -4.45
CA LEU A 296 -4.91 3.35 -5.59
C LEU A 296 -5.02 1.85 -5.35
N ALA A 297 -5.69 1.14 -6.25
CA ALA A 297 -5.82 -0.30 -6.20
C ALA A 297 -6.03 -0.91 -7.59
N ASN A 298 -5.79 -2.21 -7.74
CA ASN A 298 -6.23 -2.91 -8.94
C ASN A 298 -7.74 -3.16 -8.84
N LEU A 299 -8.52 -2.60 -9.77
CA LEU A 299 -9.99 -2.77 -9.84
C LEU A 299 -10.42 -4.04 -10.62
N GLY A 300 -9.49 -4.94 -10.93
CA GLY A 300 -9.71 -6.09 -11.80
C GLY A 300 -9.67 -5.74 -13.29
N MET A 301 -9.16 -4.55 -13.62
CA MET A 301 -9.03 -4.04 -14.99
C MET A 301 -7.69 -4.45 -15.58
N ASN A 302 -7.53 -5.74 -15.88
CA ASN A 302 -6.29 -6.26 -16.42
C ASN A 302 -6.31 -6.30 -17.96
N ILE A 303 -5.17 -6.01 -18.58
CA ILE A 303 -5.02 -6.06 -20.05
C ILE A 303 -4.74 -7.51 -20.48
N ASN A 304 -5.58 -8.06 -21.37
CA ASN A 304 -5.39 -9.40 -21.95
C ASN A 304 -4.69 -9.31 -23.33
N GLN A 305 -3.51 -9.90 -23.47
CA GLN A 305 -2.75 -9.88 -24.73
C GLN A 305 -3.39 -10.72 -25.84
N LYS A 306 -4.13 -11.79 -25.52
CA LYS A 306 -4.72 -12.68 -26.56
C LYS A 306 -5.77 -11.98 -27.42
N ARG A 307 -6.47 -10.99 -26.84
CA ARG A 307 -7.43 -10.12 -27.57
C ARG A 307 -6.78 -9.18 -28.59
N ARG A 308 -5.45 -9.01 -28.61
CA ARG A 308 -4.74 -8.24 -29.66
C ARG A 308 -4.45 -9.03 -30.93
N SER A 309 -4.51 -10.36 -30.89
CA SER A 309 -4.15 -11.20 -32.05
C SER A 309 -5.13 -11.10 -33.23
N SER A 310 -6.37 -10.61 -33.00
CA SER A 310 -7.36 -10.44 -34.06
C SER A 310 -7.31 -9.09 -34.79
N PHE A 311 -6.42 -8.18 -34.38
CA PHE A 311 -6.24 -6.84 -35.00
C PHE A 311 -4.85 -6.67 -35.66
N GLN A 312 -4.14 -7.77 -35.88
CA GLN A 312 -2.73 -7.75 -36.24
C GLN A 312 -2.45 -7.76 -37.76
N SER A 313 -3.47 -7.71 -38.63
CA SER A 313 -3.26 -7.69 -40.08
C SER A 313 -2.99 -6.29 -40.67
N ASP A 314 -3.54 -5.20 -40.09
CA ASP A 314 -3.55 -3.90 -40.80
C ASP A 314 -2.97 -2.70 -40.00
N CYS A 315 -2.50 -2.88 -38.78
CA CYS A 315 -1.93 -1.79 -37.95
C CYS A 315 -0.40 -1.82 -37.81
N SER A 316 0.34 -2.27 -38.84
CA SER A 316 1.81 -2.32 -38.78
C SER A 316 2.53 -1.01 -39.13
N ASN A 317 1.82 0.09 -39.46
CA ASN A 317 2.43 1.31 -40.03
C ASN A 317 2.19 2.64 -39.30
N LEU A 318 1.59 2.68 -38.11
CA LEU A 318 1.45 3.94 -37.36
C LEU A 318 2.30 3.93 -36.08
N ALA A 319 3.34 4.76 -36.09
CA ALA A 319 4.14 5.10 -34.93
C ALA A 319 3.36 6.08 -34.03
N PRO A 320 3.25 5.84 -32.70
CA PRO A 320 2.70 6.83 -31.79
C PRO A 320 3.74 7.93 -31.51
N SER A 321 3.51 9.12 -32.05
CA SER A 321 4.29 10.32 -31.75
C SER A 321 4.00 10.84 -30.34
N THR A 322 5.04 11.19 -29.59
CA THR A 322 4.92 12.03 -28.39
C THR A 322 4.46 13.43 -28.77
N ASN A 323 3.54 14.04 -28.01
CA ASN A 323 3.33 15.48 -28.13
C ASN A 323 4.49 16.27 -27.52
N THR A 324 4.62 17.52 -27.96
CA THR A 324 5.65 18.52 -27.64
C THR A 324 5.79 18.90 -26.15
N LEU A 325 5.06 18.25 -25.24
CA LEU A 325 5.01 18.56 -23.81
C LEU A 325 5.47 17.43 -22.88
N GLY A 326 5.97 16.31 -23.41
CA GLY A 326 6.69 15.31 -22.60
C GLY A 326 5.85 14.62 -21.51
N LEU A 327 4.58 14.36 -21.79
CA LEU A 327 3.67 13.61 -20.91
C LEU A 327 3.83 12.09 -21.09
N PRO A 328 3.78 11.25 -20.02
CA PRO A 328 3.73 9.79 -20.18
C PRO A 328 2.42 9.30 -20.81
N LEU A 329 2.57 8.41 -21.79
CA LEU A 329 1.58 7.76 -22.66
C LEU A 329 0.41 6.99 -21.98
N ILE A 330 0.30 6.95 -20.65
CA ILE A 330 -0.87 6.29 -20.01
C ILE A 330 -2.15 7.09 -20.22
N LYS A 331 -2.04 8.42 -20.34
CA LYS A 331 -3.17 9.21 -20.81
C LYS A 331 -3.46 9.01 -22.28
N GLN A 332 -2.53 8.52 -23.12
CA GLN A 332 -2.77 8.23 -24.54
C GLN A 332 -3.35 6.84 -24.78
N ALA A 333 -3.12 5.83 -23.95
CA ALA A 333 -3.88 4.58 -24.10
C ALA A 333 -5.39 4.80 -23.90
N ILE A 334 -5.76 5.74 -23.02
CA ILE A 334 -7.15 6.18 -22.83
C ILE A 334 -7.49 7.30 -23.83
N ALA A 335 -6.60 8.26 -24.09
CA ALA A 335 -6.85 9.41 -24.98
C ALA A 335 -6.80 9.06 -26.47
N ASP A 336 -5.97 8.13 -26.94
CA ASP A 336 -5.96 7.64 -28.33
C ASP A 336 -7.21 6.78 -28.57
N VAL A 337 -7.69 6.01 -27.58
CA VAL A 337 -9.04 5.39 -27.65
C VAL A 337 -10.14 6.48 -27.69
N PHE A 338 -9.93 7.63 -27.06
CA PHE A 338 -10.84 8.78 -27.08
C PHE A 338 -10.72 9.70 -28.33
N PHE A 339 -9.55 9.85 -28.95
CA PHE A 339 -9.25 10.84 -30.01
C PHE A 339 -9.10 10.22 -31.40
N HIS A 340 -8.71 8.94 -31.56
CA HIS A 340 -8.87 8.27 -32.87
C HIS A 340 -10.36 8.15 -33.24
N PHE A 341 -11.25 8.15 -32.25
CA PHE A 341 -12.70 8.14 -32.46
C PHE A 341 -13.28 9.49 -32.91
N LEU A 342 -12.52 10.58 -32.79
CA LEU A 342 -12.94 11.93 -33.19
C LEU A 342 -12.22 12.43 -34.46
N ALA A 343 -11.21 11.70 -34.96
CA ALA A 343 -10.38 12.15 -36.07
C ALA A 343 -10.48 11.30 -37.35
N ASP A 344 -10.99 10.07 -37.31
CA ASP A 344 -11.17 9.25 -38.51
C ASP A 344 -12.64 9.09 -38.90
N ASP A 345 -13.16 10.13 -39.54
CA ASP A 345 -14.25 10.03 -40.53
C ASP A 345 -13.71 9.51 -41.89
N GLU A 346 -12.55 8.85 -41.91
CA GLU A 346 -12.07 8.17 -43.11
C GLU A 346 -12.64 6.75 -43.19
N LYS A 347 -13.51 6.60 -44.18
CA LYS A 347 -14.22 5.39 -44.58
C LYS A 347 -13.24 4.23 -44.80
N VAL A 348 -12.99 3.43 -43.78
CA VAL A 348 -12.58 2.03 -43.98
C VAL A 348 -13.85 1.20 -44.11
N GLU A 349 -13.95 0.49 -45.23
CA GLU A 349 -14.99 -0.52 -45.50
C GLU A 349 -14.80 -1.72 -44.57
N SER A 350 -15.17 -1.58 -43.29
CA SER A 350 -15.34 -2.70 -42.38
C SER A 350 -16.81 -3.14 -42.32
N SER A 351 -17.00 -4.44 -42.14
CA SER A 351 -18.32 -5.10 -42.09
C SER A 351 -19.21 -4.51 -40.98
N PRO A 352 -20.55 -4.57 -41.11
CA PRO A 352 -21.47 -3.96 -40.13
C PRO A 352 -21.26 -4.45 -38.69
N ASP A 353 -20.92 -5.73 -38.53
CA ASP A 353 -20.77 -6.40 -37.23
C ASP A 353 -19.52 -5.92 -36.47
N GLU A 354 -18.43 -5.59 -37.16
CA GLU A 354 -17.18 -5.11 -36.52
C GLU A 354 -17.29 -3.67 -36.04
N LYS A 355 -18.03 -2.82 -36.77
CA LYS A 355 -18.32 -1.44 -36.33
C LYS A 355 -19.21 -1.42 -35.10
N GLU A 356 -20.17 -2.34 -35.01
CA GLU A 356 -21.05 -2.47 -33.85
C GLU A 356 -20.30 -2.97 -32.60
N GLU A 357 -19.41 -3.95 -32.75
CA GLU A 357 -18.55 -4.47 -31.66
C GLU A 357 -17.55 -3.41 -31.14
N GLN A 358 -16.96 -2.60 -32.02
CA GLN A 358 -16.07 -1.49 -31.65
C GLN A 358 -16.84 -0.34 -30.96
N GLN A 359 -18.00 0.06 -31.49
CA GLN A 359 -18.86 1.07 -30.86
C GLN A 359 -19.37 0.60 -29.49
N ARG A 360 -19.68 -0.69 -29.35
CA ARG A 360 -20.10 -1.28 -28.08
C ARG A 360 -18.97 -1.24 -27.04
N LYS A 361 -17.73 -1.60 -27.40
CA LYS A 361 -16.56 -1.50 -26.50
C LYS A 361 -16.25 -0.05 -26.09
N ALA A 362 -16.35 0.90 -27.02
CA ALA A 362 -16.18 2.32 -26.71
C ALA A 362 -17.26 2.86 -25.74
N ARG A 363 -18.52 2.43 -25.90
CA ARG A 363 -19.60 2.71 -24.93
C ARG A 363 -19.33 2.07 -23.57
N GLU A 364 -18.80 0.84 -23.54
CA GLU A 364 -18.45 0.11 -22.30
C GLU A 364 -17.36 0.83 -21.49
N GLU A 365 -16.33 1.38 -22.14
CA GLU A 365 -15.24 2.12 -21.48
C GLU A 365 -15.64 3.54 -21.05
N MET A 366 -16.44 4.24 -21.87
CA MET A 366 -17.02 5.54 -21.50
C MET A 366 -17.98 5.44 -20.30
N SER A 367 -18.73 4.34 -20.19
CA SER A 367 -19.61 4.07 -19.04
C SER A 367 -18.79 3.91 -17.75
N LEU A 368 -17.69 3.16 -17.76
CA LEU A 368 -16.86 2.92 -16.58
C LEU A 368 -16.18 4.20 -16.07
N LEU A 369 -15.64 5.03 -16.96
CA LEU A 369 -15.04 6.31 -16.58
C LEU A 369 -16.08 7.29 -16.04
N GLY A 370 -17.29 7.30 -16.62
CA GLY A 370 -18.42 8.05 -16.09
C GLY A 370 -18.78 7.61 -14.66
N VAL A 371 -18.80 6.30 -14.41
CA VAL A 371 -19.08 5.71 -13.10
C VAL A 371 -18.00 6.05 -12.07
N LEU A 372 -16.71 5.94 -12.42
CA LEU A 372 -15.60 6.36 -11.56
C LEU A 372 -15.60 7.88 -11.30
N HIS A 373 -15.89 8.68 -12.32
CA HIS A 373 -15.99 10.14 -12.17
C HIS A 373 -17.14 10.54 -11.25
N ASN A 374 -18.29 9.87 -11.36
CA ASN A 374 -19.43 10.09 -10.47
C ASN A 374 -19.12 9.68 -9.03
N TYR A 375 -18.44 8.54 -8.83
CA TYR A 375 -17.97 8.13 -7.50
C TYR A 375 -17.03 9.17 -6.89
N ASN A 376 -16.04 9.63 -7.66
CA ASN A 376 -15.04 10.61 -7.23
C ASN A 376 -15.62 12.00 -6.95
N ARG A 377 -16.83 12.31 -7.43
CA ARG A 377 -17.53 13.57 -7.10
C ARG A 377 -18.17 13.56 -5.72
N GLY A 378 -18.58 12.39 -5.23
CA GLY A 378 -19.26 12.23 -3.93
C GLY A 378 -18.36 11.71 -2.80
N ASN A 379 -17.24 11.09 -3.13
CA ASN A 379 -16.36 10.40 -2.18
C ASN A 379 -14.89 10.84 -2.33
N TYR A 380 -13.96 10.13 -1.70
CA TYR A 380 -12.53 10.24 -1.99
C TYR A 380 -12.20 9.71 -3.39
N LYS A 381 -11.04 10.12 -3.92
CA LYS A 381 -10.61 9.78 -5.29
C LYS A 381 -10.19 8.31 -5.39
N LEU A 382 -10.84 7.54 -6.24
CA LEU A 382 -10.42 6.20 -6.63
C LEU A 382 -9.62 6.28 -7.93
N ASN A 383 -8.42 5.68 -7.94
CA ASN A 383 -7.58 5.62 -9.14
C ASN A 383 -7.14 4.17 -9.41
N PRO A 384 -7.55 3.55 -10.52
CA PRO A 384 -7.16 2.18 -10.84
C PRO A 384 -5.67 2.08 -11.18
N VAL A 385 -5.04 1.02 -10.69
CA VAL A 385 -3.72 0.58 -11.17
C VAL A 385 -3.95 -0.54 -12.19
N ILE A 386 -3.54 -0.30 -13.43
CA ILE A 386 -3.73 -1.23 -14.54
C ILE A 386 -2.46 -2.07 -14.70
N VAL A 387 -2.62 -3.39 -14.71
CA VAL A 387 -1.53 -4.35 -14.89
C VAL A 387 -1.87 -5.36 -15.98
N GLN A 388 -0.86 -6.07 -16.48
CA GLN A 388 -1.09 -7.17 -17.42
C GLN A 388 -1.77 -8.33 -16.70
N GLU A 389 -2.72 -8.99 -17.35
CA GLU A 389 -3.49 -10.07 -16.73
C GLU A 389 -2.62 -11.27 -16.35
N ASP A 390 -1.71 -11.66 -17.25
CA ASP A 390 -0.78 -12.77 -17.00
C ASP A 390 0.13 -12.48 -15.79
N ASP A 391 0.64 -11.25 -15.69
CA ASP A 391 1.44 -10.82 -14.54
C ASP A 391 0.62 -10.84 -13.26
N TYR A 392 -0.63 -10.35 -13.29
CA TYR A 392 -1.48 -10.32 -12.11
C TYR A 392 -1.85 -11.72 -11.62
N ASN A 393 -2.15 -12.64 -12.53
CA ASN A 393 -2.49 -14.02 -12.20
C ASN A 393 -1.32 -14.72 -11.50
N VAL A 394 -0.10 -14.54 -12.03
CA VAL A 394 1.13 -15.11 -11.47
C VAL A 394 1.57 -14.39 -10.19
N TYR A 395 1.33 -13.09 -10.10
CA TYR A 395 1.58 -12.29 -8.91
C TYR A 395 0.67 -12.71 -7.75
N TYR A 396 -0.65 -12.59 -7.95
CA TYR A 396 -1.67 -12.81 -6.93
C TYR A 396 -1.89 -14.30 -6.69
N GLY A 397 -2.27 -15.05 -7.73
CA GLY A 397 -2.54 -16.49 -7.64
C GLY A 397 -1.28 -17.34 -7.50
N GLY A 398 -0.15 -16.85 -7.99
CA GLY A 398 1.15 -17.50 -7.85
C GLY A 398 1.91 -17.03 -6.61
N ILE A 399 2.93 -16.17 -6.76
CA ILE A 399 3.96 -16.01 -5.71
C ILE A 399 3.43 -15.40 -4.41
N SER A 400 2.47 -14.47 -4.47
CA SER A 400 1.86 -13.90 -3.26
C SER A 400 1.12 -14.96 -2.43
N ASN A 401 0.19 -15.72 -3.02
CA ASN A 401 -0.60 -16.69 -2.25
C ASN A 401 0.00 -18.11 -2.18
N GLY A 402 0.84 -18.50 -3.13
CA GLY A 402 1.47 -19.82 -3.21
C GLY A 402 2.85 -19.93 -2.55
N VAL A 403 3.53 -18.81 -2.30
CA VAL A 403 4.83 -18.77 -1.59
C VAL A 403 4.77 -17.86 -0.38
N LEU A 404 4.47 -16.57 -0.57
CA LEU A 404 4.60 -15.59 0.52
C LEU A 404 3.57 -15.80 1.62
N TRP A 405 2.30 -16.04 1.28
CA TRP A 405 1.24 -16.31 2.25
C TRP A 405 1.57 -17.51 3.14
N PRO A 406 1.79 -18.74 2.64
CA PRO A 406 2.14 -19.88 3.49
C PRO A 406 3.46 -19.67 4.24
N ALA A 407 4.49 -19.10 3.60
CA ALA A 407 5.77 -18.84 4.26
C ALA A 407 5.63 -17.87 5.43
N LEU A 408 5.02 -16.70 5.24
CA LEU A 408 4.91 -15.69 6.29
C LEU A 408 3.98 -16.12 7.44
N HIS A 409 3.13 -17.12 7.23
CA HIS A 409 2.32 -17.77 8.26
C HIS A 409 3.04 -18.97 8.90
N ASN A 410 4.32 -19.22 8.64
CA ASN A 410 5.09 -20.38 9.13
C ASN A 410 4.45 -21.74 8.78
N LEU A 411 3.93 -21.87 7.57
CA LEU A 411 3.28 -23.09 7.08
C LEU A 411 3.96 -23.58 5.79
N PRO A 412 5.23 -24.04 5.86
CA PRO A 412 6.00 -24.45 4.69
C PRO A 412 5.35 -25.60 3.89
N GLU A 413 4.53 -26.43 4.52
CA GLU A 413 3.82 -27.55 3.91
C GLU A 413 2.76 -27.12 2.87
N TYR A 414 2.33 -25.85 2.89
CA TYR A 414 1.41 -25.30 1.89
C TYR A 414 2.11 -24.44 0.83
N ILE A 415 3.45 -24.34 0.85
CA ILE A 415 4.19 -23.70 -0.24
C ILE A 415 4.09 -24.59 -1.48
N VAL A 416 3.67 -24.02 -2.60
CA VAL A 416 3.46 -24.75 -3.86
C VAL A 416 4.79 -25.33 -4.34
N SER A 417 4.83 -26.64 -4.59
CA SER A 417 6.04 -27.39 -4.97
C SER A 417 6.67 -26.93 -6.28
N ASP A 418 5.91 -26.33 -7.19
CA ASP A 418 6.42 -25.81 -8.46
C ASP A 418 7.49 -24.73 -8.29
N TYR A 419 7.53 -24.07 -7.13
CA TYR A 419 8.54 -23.07 -6.79
C TYR A 419 9.88 -23.67 -6.35
N ASP A 420 9.98 -24.99 -6.23
CA ASP A 420 11.26 -25.69 -6.10
C ASP A 420 12.06 -25.61 -7.40
N ASN A 421 11.39 -25.38 -8.54
CA ASN A 421 12.04 -25.06 -9.80
C ASN A 421 12.53 -23.60 -9.80
N PRO A 422 13.86 -23.34 -9.86
CA PRO A 422 14.39 -21.99 -9.84
C PRO A 422 13.93 -21.12 -11.01
N LYS A 423 13.59 -21.72 -12.16
CA LYS A 423 13.09 -20.97 -13.33
C LYS A 423 11.71 -20.39 -13.05
N THR A 424 10.77 -21.24 -12.60
CA THR A 424 9.40 -20.81 -12.24
C THR A 424 9.43 -19.73 -11.17
N LEU A 425 10.24 -19.92 -10.12
CA LEU A 425 10.40 -18.93 -9.06
C LEU A 425 10.89 -17.57 -9.59
N LYS A 426 11.88 -17.56 -10.48
CA LYS A 426 12.42 -16.33 -11.07
C LYS A 426 11.40 -15.63 -11.97
N ASP A 427 10.71 -16.36 -12.84
CA ASP A 427 9.73 -15.80 -13.77
C ASP A 427 8.57 -15.15 -12.98
N HIS A 428 8.06 -15.86 -11.97
CA HIS A 428 6.98 -15.36 -11.11
C HIS A 428 7.44 -14.21 -10.20
N TRP A 429 8.69 -14.24 -9.72
CA TRP A 429 9.30 -13.13 -9.00
C TRP A 429 9.40 -11.86 -9.85
N CYS A 430 9.79 -11.98 -11.12
CA CYS A 430 9.84 -10.85 -12.04
C CYS A 430 8.46 -10.21 -12.23
N ALA A 431 7.39 -11.03 -12.32
CA ALA A 431 6.01 -10.53 -12.35
C ALA A 431 5.66 -9.76 -11.05
N TYR A 432 6.05 -10.27 -9.89
CA TYR A 432 5.83 -9.59 -8.60
C TYR A 432 6.54 -8.24 -8.50
N VAL A 433 7.79 -8.18 -8.94
CA VAL A 433 8.55 -6.92 -9.02
C VAL A 433 7.88 -5.93 -9.96
N ARG A 434 7.36 -6.39 -11.11
CA ARG A 434 6.72 -5.54 -12.12
C ARG A 434 5.38 -4.97 -11.67
N VAL A 435 4.56 -5.78 -11.01
CA VAL A 435 3.33 -5.29 -10.39
C VAL A 435 3.67 -4.25 -9.33
N ASN A 436 4.64 -4.52 -8.44
CA ASN A 436 5.12 -3.54 -7.46
C ASN A 436 5.65 -2.25 -8.12
N TYR A 437 6.37 -2.37 -9.24
CA TYR A 437 6.85 -1.23 -10.03
C TYR A 437 5.70 -0.37 -10.54
N GLN A 438 4.66 -0.98 -11.11
CA GLN A 438 3.49 -0.23 -11.61
C GLN A 438 2.76 0.50 -10.48
N PHE A 439 2.48 -0.19 -9.37
CA PHE A 439 1.87 0.41 -8.18
C PHE A 439 2.69 1.58 -7.63
N ALA A 440 4.02 1.42 -7.53
CA ALA A 440 4.91 2.46 -7.04
C ALA A 440 4.93 3.69 -7.97
N ILE A 441 5.05 3.48 -9.28
CA ILE A 441 5.08 4.57 -10.27
C ILE A 441 3.78 5.36 -10.25
N ASP A 442 2.64 4.68 -10.23
CA ASP A 442 1.33 5.34 -10.21
C ASP A 442 1.07 6.07 -8.90
N ALA A 443 1.51 5.52 -7.76
CA ALA A 443 1.46 6.22 -6.48
C ALA A 443 2.28 7.52 -6.50
N VAL A 444 3.55 7.47 -6.96
CA VAL A 444 4.40 8.67 -7.00
C VAL A 444 3.85 9.72 -7.95
N ARG A 445 3.36 9.32 -9.14
CA ARG A 445 2.77 10.25 -10.12
C ARG A 445 1.56 11.02 -9.57
N ASN A 446 0.77 10.39 -8.70
CA ASN A 446 -0.39 11.01 -8.07
C ASN A 446 -0.09 11.73 -6.74
N SER A 447 1.12 11.57 -6.20
CA SER A 447 1.57 12.14 -4.93
C SER A 447 2.20 13.51 -5.06
N ARG A 448 1.84 14.45 -4.19
CA ARG A 448 2.51 15.75 -3.98
C ARG A 448 3.58 15.65 -2.90
N PRO A 449 4.58 16.55 -2.86
CA PRO A 449 5.65 16.50 -1.85
C PRO A 449 5.18 16.51 -0.38
N GLN A 450 3.99 17.06 -0.12
CA GLN A 450 3.33 17.10 1.17
C GLN A 450 2.48 15.85 1.49
N ASP A 451 2.13 15.04 0.50
CA ASP A 451 1.19 13.92 0.70
C ASP A 451 1.88 12.78 1.47
N PHE A 452 1.09 12.04 2.24
CA PHE A 452 1.53 10.81 2.89
C PHE A 452 1.08 9.61 2.06
N ILE A 453 2.03 8.79 1.61
CA ILE A 453 1.71 7.55 0.87
C ILE A 453 1.65 6.40 1.88
N TRP A 454 0.50 5.75 1.99
CA TRP A 454 0.28 4.61 2.88
C TRP A 454 0.12 3.32 2.07
N ILE A 455 1.11 2.44 2.17
CA ILE A 455 1.14 1.15 1.48
C ILE A 455 0.66 0.04 2.41
N HIS A 456 -0.18 -0.86 1.89
CA HIS A 456 -0.68 -1.98 2.66
C HIS A 456 -0.28 -3.34 2.10
N ASP A 457 0.19 -4.17 3.04
CA ASP A 457 0.24 -5.62 2.98
C ASP A 457 1.32 -6.26 2.09
N TYR A 458 1.53 -7.57 2.28
CA TYR A 458 2.63 -8.37 1.72
C TYR A 458 2.70 -8.39 0.18
N HIS A 459 1.63 -7.97 -0.49
CA HIS A 459 1.54 -7.79 -1.92
C HIS A 459 2.49 -6.69 -2.44
N LEU A 460 2.75 -5.66 -1.64
CA LEU A 460 3.38 -4.39 -2.09
C LEU A 460 4.68 -4.04 -1.34
N MET A 461 5.40 -5.05 -0.82
CA MET A 461 6.58 -4.85 0.05
C MET A 461 7.79 -4.22 -0.65
N LEU A 462 7.86 -4.24 -1.98
CA LEU A 462 9.00 -3.69 -2.73
C LEU A 462 8.79 -2.23 -3.15
N THR A 463 7.56 -1.73 -3.01
CA THR A 463 7.21 -0.39 -3.49
C THR A 463 8.05 0.70 -2.82
N GLY A 464 8.46 0.55 -1.56
CA GLY A 464 9.33 1.50 -0.85
C GLY A 464 10.68 1.69 -1.55
N MET A 465 11.36 0.59 -1.92
CA MET A 465 12.62 0.63 -2.68
C MET A 465 12.46 1.41 -4.00
N ILE A 466 11.37 1.12 -4.72
CA ILE A 466 11.09 1.72 -6.03
C ILE A 466 10.80 3.23 -5.86
N MET A 467 9.90 3.59 -4.95
CA MET A 467 9.51 4.98 -4.70
C MET A 467 10.67 5.84 -4.22
N GLN A 468 11.50 5.35 -3.31
CA GLN A 468 12.65 6.12 -2.80
C GLN A 468 13.75 6.32 -3.86
N SER A 469 13.82 5.45 -4.88
CA SER A 469 14.68 5.68 -6.05
C SER A 469 14.15 6.84 -6.92
N LEU A 470 12.82 6.98 -7.00
CA LEU A 470 12.13 8.00 -7.78
C LEU A 470 12.08 9.34 -7.08
N ASP A 471 11.86 9.38 -5.76
CA ASP A 471 12.03 10.58 -4.96
C ASP A 471 12.37 10.27 -3.49
N PRO A 472 13.61 10.58 -3.05
CA PRO A 472 14.02 10.30 -1.68
C PRO A 472 13.32 11.18 -0.64
N ASN A 473 12.60 12.21 -1.06
CA ASN A 473 11.87 13.07 -0.15
C ASN A 473 10.50 12.51 0.21
N LEU A 474 9.98 11.47 -0.45
CA LEU A 474 8.62 10.97 -0.20
C LEU A 474 8.44 10.49 1.23
N GLU A 475 7.28 10.80 1.81
CA GLU A 475 6.87 10.25 3.09
C GLU A 475 6.01 9.01 2.81
N VAL A 476 6.58 7.84 3.07
CA VAL A 476 5.96 6.56 2.70
C VAL A 476 5.93 5.65 3.93
N GLY A 477 4.72 5.30 4.36
CA GLY A 477 4.49 4.29 5.39
C GLY A 477 4.06 2.96 4.80
N PHE A 478 4.43 1.87 5.47
CA PHE A 478 3.96 0.52 5.14
C PHE A 478 3.31 -0.12 6.36
N PHE A 479 2.20 -0.83 6.18
CA PHE A 479 1.59 -1.63 7.25
C PHE A 479 1.37 -3.07 6.79
N LEU A 480 1.93 -4.02 7.54
CA LEU A 480 1.76 -5.46 7.28
C LEU A 480 0.54 -5.99 8.05
N HIS A 481 -0.46 -6.50 7.33
CA HIS A 481 -1.70 -6.98 7.95
C HIS A 481 -1.63 -8.43 8.41
N ILE A 482 -0.79 -9.22 7.76
CA ILE A 482 -0.54 -10.64 8.06
C ILE A 482 0.64 -10.80 9.05
N PRO A 483 0.86 -11.99 9.62
CA PRO A 483 2.05 -12.26 10.41
C PRO A 483 3.34 -12.12 9.60
N PHE A 484 4.46 -11.91 10.29
CA PHE A 484 5.80 -11.99 9.70
C PHE A 484 6.59 -13.12 10.38
N GLN A 485 6.25 -14.36 10.04
CA GLN A 485 6.83 -15.56 10.65
C GLN A 485 7.35 -16.54 9.57
N PRO A 486 8.33 -16.15 8.73
CA PRO A 486 8.92 -17.08 7.77
C PRO A 486 9.64 -18.24 8.48
N PRO A 487 9.55 -19.49 7.95
CA PRO A 487 10.27 -20.63 8.50
C PRO A 487 11.78 -20.44 8.36
N GLU A 488 12.58 -21.12 9.20
CA GLU A 488 14.02 -20.89 9.29
C GLU A 488 14.78 -21.09 7.97
N ASN A 489 14.34 -22.06 7.16
CA ASN A 489 14.92 -22.39 5.85
C ASN A 489 14.36 -21.52 4.70
N PHE A 490 13.46 -20.58 4.96
CA PHE A 490 12.85 -19.75 3.92
C PHE A 490 13.88 -18.92 3.17
N PHE A 491 14.79 -18.26 3.88
CA PHE A 491 15.78 -17.36 3.26
C PHE A 491 16.93 -18.09 2.57
N SER A 492 17.20 -19.35 2.94
CA SER A 492 18.16 -20.20 2.23
C SER A 492 17.56 -20.79 0.95
N LYS A 493 16.31 -21.28 1.02
CA LYS A 493 15.61 -21.88 -0.14
C LYS A 493 15.07 -20.84 -1.12
N TYR A 494 14.44 -19.78 -0.62
CA TYR A 494 13.76 -18.74 -1.39
C TYR A 494 14.46 -17.38 -1.27
N GLY A 495 15.80 -17.38 -1.16
CA GLY A 495 16.60 -16.15 -1.03
C GLY A 495 16.38 -15.13 -2.16
N THR A 496 16.00 -15.59 -3.36
CA THR A 496 15.65 -14.75 -4.51
C THR A 496 14.50 -13.78 -4.21
N CYS A 497 13.50 -14.19 -3.43
CA CYS A 497 12.40 -13.31 -3.02
C CYS A 497 12.54 -12.82 -1.57
N GLY A 498 13.01 -13.67 -0.65
CA GLY A 498 13.08 -13.34 0.77
C GLY A 498 14.04 -12.20 1.11
N LEU A 499 15.26 -12.19 0.54
CA LEU A 499 16.24 -11.14 0.85
C LEU A 499 15.83 -9.76 0.31
N PRO A 500 15.34 -9.63 -0.94
CA PRO A 500 14.78 -8.37 -1.40
C PRO A 500 13.60 -7.87 -0.57
N MET A 501 12.75 -8.74 -0.03
CA MET A 501 11.62 -8.32 0.82
C MET A 501 12.09 -7.68 2.14
N LEU A 502 13.12 -8.25 2.78
CA LEU A 502 13.72 -7.65 3.97
C LEU A 502 14.28 -6.25 3.67
N ARG A 503 15.01 -6.10 2.55
CA ARG A 503 15.52 -4.79 2.14
C ARG A 503 14.39 -3.83 1.75
N GLY A 504 13.35 -4.33 1.11
CA GLY A 504 12.17 -3.59 0.65
C GLY A 504 11.50 -2.83 1.79
N LEU A 505 11.22 -3.53 2.88
CA LEU A 505 10.60 -2.96 4.07
C LEU A 505 11.47 -1.88 4.74
N LEU A 506 12.80 -1.98 4.71
CA LEU A 506 13.69 -0.95 5.27
C LEU A 506 13.77 0.34 4.44
N LYS A 507 13.17 0.40 3.24
CA LYS A 507 13.12 1.61 2.41
C LYS A 507 11.82 2.39 2.55
N PHE A 508 10.97 2.04 3.52
CA PHE A 508 9.88 2.92 3.96
C PHE A 508 10.38 3.88 5.05
N THR A 509 9.72 5.03 5.19
CA THR A 509 9.99 5.95 6.31
C THR A 509 9.63 5.29 7.63
N LYS A 510 8.50 4.55 7.61
CA LYS A 510 7.95 3.89 8.78
C LYS A 510 7.18 2.60 8.39
N VAL A 511 7.35 1.54 9.18
CA VAL A 511 6.73 0.23 8.98
C VAL A 511 5.98 -0.16 10.25
N GLY A 512 4.72 -0.56 10.11
CA GLY A 512 3.88 -1.05 11.19
C GLY A 512 3.60 -2.55 11.05
N PHE A 513 3.62 -3.24 12.19
CA PHE A 513 3.25 -4.64 12.34
C PHE A 513 2.04 -4.77 13.26
N GLN A 514 1.36 -5.92 13.19
CA GLN A 514 0.23 -6.21 14.07
C GLN A 514 0.64 -6.51 15.51
N THR A 515 1.76 -7.22 15.70
CA THR A 515 2.20 -7.71 17.01
C THR A 515 3.69 -7.51 17.24
N HIS A 516 4.10 -7.44 18.50
CA HIS A 516 5.52 -7.44 18.91
C HIS A 516 6.25 -8.67 18.37
N ARG A 517 5.60 -9.85 18.42
CA ARG A 517 6.15 -11.11 17.89
C ARG A 517 6.61 -10.98 16.44
N ASP A 518 5.82 -10.31 15.59
CA ASP A 518 6.14 -10.14 14.17
C ASP A 518 7.23 -9.09 13.95
N ARG A 519 7.19 -7.98 14.69
CA ARG A 519 8.24 -6.95 14.66
C ARG A 519 9.60 -7.51 15.09
N GLU A 520 9.65 -8.19 16.24
CA GLU A 520 10.89 -8.76 16.76
C GLU A 520 11.44 -9.83 15.81
N LYS A 521 10.56 -10.66 15.21
CA LYS A 521 11.01 -11.64 14.22
C LYS A 521 11.61 -10.97 12.99
N TYR A 522 11.01 -9.88 12.51
CA TYR A 522 11.56 -9.09 11.43
C TYR A 522 12.93 -8.49 11.79
N VAL A 523 13.07 -7.89 12.98
CA VAL A 523 14.33 -7.32 13.49
C VAL A 523 15.44 -8.38 13.56
N GLU A 524 15.14 -9.56 14.11
CA GLU A 524 16.06 -10.71 14.16
C GLU A 524 16.57 -11.09 12.76
N LEU A 525 15.66 -11.17 11.79
CA LEU A 525 15.98 -11.59 10.43
C LEU A 525 16.79 -10.55 9.66
N VAL A 526 16.50 -9.25 9.82
CA VAL A 526 17.32 -8.22 9.19
C VAL A 526 18.72 -8.17 9.79
N GLN A 527 18.87 -8.33 11.10
CA GLN A 527 20.18 -8.39 11.75
C GLN A 527 20.98 -9.64 11.33
N LYS A 528 20.29 -10.76 11.10
CA LYS A 528 20.89 -12.03 10.65
C LYS A 528 21.38 -11.97 9.20
N TYR A 529 20.56 -11.43 8.29
CA TYR A 529 20.81 -11.54 6.84
C TYR A 529 21.37 -10.28 6.18
N LEU A 530 21.20 -9.09 6.76
CA LEU A 530 21.66 -7.83 6.18
C LEU A 530 22.93 -7.35 6.88
N LYS A 531 24.02 -7.20 6.11
CA LYS A 531 25.30 -6.72 6.63
C LYS A 531 25.26 -5.20 6.81
N GLY A 532 25.86 -4.70 7.89
CA GLY A 532 25.99 -3.26 8.15
C GLY A 532 24.67 -2.58 8.59
N ILE A 533 23.68 -3.37 9.04
CA ILE A 533 22.48 -2.83 9.67
C ILE A 533 22.75 -2.48 11.13
N THR A 534 22.25 -1.33 11.56
CA THR A 534 22.21 -0.94 12.97
C THR A 534 20.77 -0.81 13.39
N VAL A 535 20.36 -1.46 14.48
CA VAL A 535 19.01 -1.35 15.03
C VAL A 535 19.08 -0.85 16.46
N THR A 536 18.33 0.20 16.78
CA THR A 536 18.21 0.73 18.14
C THR A 536 16.76 0.63 18.61
N TYR A 537 16.54 0.17 19.84
CA TYR A 537 15.22 0.06 20.44
C TYR A 537 15.00 1.17 21.47
N ASP A 538 13.89 1.88 21.35
CA ASP A 538 13.46 2.87 22.33
C ASP A 538 12.27 2.32 23.12
N LYS A 539 12.47 2.15 24.43
CA LYS A 539 11.47 1.61 25.37
C LYS A 539 10.31 2.58 25.63
N ASN A 540 10.54 3.89 25.53
CA ASN A 540 9.52 4.89 25.88
C ASN A 540 8.46 4.98 24.79
N THR A 541 8.88 4.86 23.54
CA THR A 541 7.98 4.88 22.37
C THR A 541 7.62 3.48 21.86
N ASP A 542 8.30 2.44 22.35
CA ASP A 542 8.20 1.07 21.86
C ASP A 542 8.43 0.99 20.33
N ILE A 543 9.50 1.63 19.86
CA ILE A 543 9.87 1.71 18.44
C ILE A 543 11.31 1.23 18.24
N HIS A 544 11.53 0.39 17.23
CA HIS A 544 12.86 0.13 16.71
C HIS A 544 13.20 1.10 15.57
N THR A 545 14.42 1.61 15.55
CA THR A 545 14.96 2.41 14.44
C THR A 545 16.07 1.62 13.77
N ALA A 546 15.85 1.23 12.52
CA ALA A 546 16.79 0.47 11.71
C ALA A 546 17.49 1.39 10.69
N VAL A 547 18.82 1.34 10.65
CA VAL A 547 19.66 2.07 9.69
C VAL A 547 20.39 1.08 8.80
N HIS A 548 20.17 1.15 7.48
CA HIS A 548 20.79 0.27 6.49
C HIS A 548 21.11 1.05 5.20
N GLU A 549 22.38 1.04 4.78
CA GLU A 549 22.87 1.74 3.57
C GLU A 549 22.48 3.23 3.51
N GLY A 550 22.57 3.93 4.65
CA GLY A 550 22.22 5.35 4.76
C GLY A 550 20.71 5.64 4.75
N TRP A 551 19.87 4.61 4.81
CA TRP A 551 18.42 4.75 4.99
C TRP A 551 18.02 4.40 6.41
N THR A 552 17.14 5.21 6.99
CA THR A 552 16.59 5.00 8.32
C THR A 552 15.11 4.68 8.22
N CYS A 553 14.67 3.65 8.93
CA CYS A 553 13.29 3.19 8.98
C CYS A 553 12.85 2.99 10.43
N SER A 554 11.67 3.49 10.78
CA SER A 554 11.04 3.25 12.08
C SER A 554 10.12 2.04 12.02
N LEU A 555 10.22 1.13 12.99
CA LEU A 555 9.44 -0.11 13.06
C LEU A 555 8.58 -0.09 14.35
N GLY A 556 7.26 -0.10 14.20
CA GLY A 556 6.31 -0.03 15.32
C GLY A 556 5.26 -1.14 15.28
N VAL A 557 4.51 -1.27 16.38
CA VAL A 557 3.41 -2.23 16.53
C VAL A 557 2.09 -1.46 16.66
N PHE A 558 1.15 -1.71 15.75
CA PHE A 558 -0.16 -1.06 15.74
C PHE A 558 -1.23 -2.12 15.49
N PRO A 559 -1.77 -2.76 16.54
CA PRO A 559 -2.79 -3.79 16.41
C PRO A 559 -4.05 -3.22 15.76
N VAL A 560 -4.42 -3.74 14.58
CA VAL A 560 -5.63 -3.29 13.89
C VAL A 560 -6.89 -3.70 14.65
N SER A 561 -7.94 -2.89 14.58
CA SER A 561 -9.21 -3.14 15.26
C SER A 561 -10.40 -2.97 14.32
N ILE A 562 -11.62 -2.99 14.85
CA ILE A 562 -12.86 -2.84 14.10
C ILE A 562 -13.48 -1.46 14.30
N LYS A 563 -14.34 -1.06 13.37
CA LYS A 563 -15.24 0.08 13.56
C LYS A 563 -16.44 -0.37 14.39
N ASN A 564 -16.40 -0.13 15.70
CA ASN A 564 -17.38 -0.64 16.65
C ASN A 564 -18.83 -0.27 16.27
N ASP A 565 -19.05 0.98 15.82
CA ASP A 565 -20.37 1.49 15.41
C ASP A 565 -21.03 0.69 14.29
N ASP A 566 -20.25 0.06 13.40
CA ASP A 566 -20.80 -0.74 12.31
C ASP A 566 -21.49 -2.01 12.79
N PHE A 567 -21.22 -2.43 14.02
CA PHE A 567 -21.85 -3.58 14.66
C PHE A 567 -22.85 -3.15 15.71
N LEU A 568 -22.47 -2.20 16.57
CA LEU A 568 -23.30 -1.73 17.68
C LEU A 568 -24.62 -1.10 17.22
N LYS A 569 -24.68 -0.53 16.01
CA LYS A 569 -25.94 -0.01 15.43
C LYS A 569 -27.02 -1.08 15.22
N PHE A 570 -26.64 -2.35 15.05
CA PHE A 570 -27.58 -3.45 14.84
C PHE A 570 -28.04 -4.10 16.13
N VAL A 571 -27.22 -4.04 17.20
CA VAL A 571 -27.47 -4.69 18.49
C VAL A 571 -28.81 -4.28 19.14
N PRO A 572 -29.22 -3.00 19.18
CA PRO A 572 -30.46 -2.61 19.87
C PRO A 572 -31.73 -2.84 19.03
N LEU A 573 -31.61 -3.18 17.74
CA LEU A 573 -32.77 -3.30 16.85
C LEU A 573 -33.65 -4.50 17.21
N GLU A 574 -34.96 -4.29 17.27
CA GLU A 574 -35.93 -5.35 17.59
C GLU A 574 -35.92 -6.49 16.55
N GLU A 575 -35.71 -6.17 15.27
CA GLU A 575 -35.52 -7.17 14.22
C GLU A 575 -34.31 -8.06 14.51
N THR A 576 -33.19 -7.48 14.97
CA THR A 576 -32.00 -8.24 15.35
C THR A 576 -32.28 -9.14 16.54
N LYS A 577 -32.99 -8.66 17.57
CA LYS A 577 -33.36 -9.49 18.73
C LYS A 577 -34.24 -10.68 18.34
N ALA A 578 -35.23 -10.46 17.48
CA ALA A 578 -36.07 -11.53 16.94
C ALA A 578 -35.23 -12.54 16.11
N MET A 579 -34.28 -12.05 15.31
CA MET A 579 -33.33 -12.92 14.60
C MET A 579 -32.43 -13.70 15.56
N THR A 580 -31.96 -13.10 16.66
CA THR A 580 -31.14 -13.74 17.69
C THR A 580 -31.87 -14.94 18.31
N GLU A 581 -33.14 -14.76 18.70
CA GLU A 581 -33.98 -15.87 19.20
C GLU A 581 -34.21 -16.94 18.13
N GLY A 582 -34.39 -16.54 16.87
CA GLY A 582 -34.46 -17.43 15.71
C GLY A 582 -33.19 -18.26 15.53
N PHE A 583 -32.01 -17.64 15.60
CA PHE A 583 -30.72 -18.32 15.52
C PHE A 583 -30.53 -19.30 16.67
N ARG A 584 -30.86 -18.90 17.90
CA ARG A 584 -30.73 -19.78 19.07
C ARG A 584 -31.63 -21.01 18.94
N ARG A 585 -32.87 -20.85 18.47
CA ARG A 585 -33.77 -21.97 18.15
C ARG A 585 -33.27 -22.83 16.99
N LYS A 586 -32.71 -22.23 15.94
CA LYS A 586 -32.13 -22.95 14.79
C LYS A 586 -30.96 -23.84 15.22
N VAL A 587 -30.12 -23.35 16.13
CA VAL A 587 -28.89 -24.05 16.54
C VAL A 587 -29.14 -25.07 17.64
N LEU A 588 -29.87 -24.70 18.71
CA LEU A 588 -30.07 -25.55 19.88
C LEU A 588 -31.41 -26.32 19.88
N GLY A 589 -32.32 -26.00 18.95
CA GLY A 589 -33.70 -26.51 18.92
C GLY A 589 -34.68 -25.66 19.75
N GLU A 590 -35.97 -26.00 19.69
CA GLU A 590 -37.03 -25.26 20.42
C GLU A 590 -36.95 -25.44 21.94
N ASN A 591 -36.59 -26.63 22.41
CA ASN A 591 -36.50 -26.98 23.82
C ASN A 591 -35.14 -27.63 24.12
N PRO A 592 -34.05 -26.85 24.18
CA PRO A 592 -32.73 -27.40 24.44
C PRO A 592 -32.64 -27.97 25.86
N LEU A 593 -31.77 -28.98 26.04
CA LEU A 593 -31.49 -29.52 27.37
C LEU A 593 -30.94 -28.43 28.30
N PRO A 594 -31.22 -28.51 29.61
CA PRO A 594 -30.60 -27.63 30.59
C PRO A 594 -29.08 -27.69 30.46
N ASP A 595 -28.44 -26.52 30.53
CA ASP A 595 -26.99 -26.35 30.41
C ASP A 595 -26.40 -26.62 29.01
N ALA A 596 -27.22 -26.67 27.95
CA ALA A 596 -26.75 -26.64 26.56
C ALA A 596 -25.95 -25.36 26.26
N ARG A 597 -24.93 -25.48 25.40
CA ARG A 597 -24.09 -24.36 24.96
C ARG A 597 -24.06 -24.25 23.44
N PHE A 598 -24.24 -23.02 22.97
CA PHE A 598 -24.04 -22.64 21.58
C PHE A 598 -22.60 -22.12 21.36
N PHE A 599 -21.76 -22.97 20.76
CA PHE A 599 -20.45 -22.57 20.25
C PHE A 599 -20.56 -21.96 18.85
N PHE A 600 -19.98 -20.78 18.63
CA PHE A 600 -20.01 -20.11 17.33
C PHE A 600 -18.60 -19.82 16.79
N SER A 601 -18.41 -20.07 15.50
CA SER A 601 -17.18 -19.71 14.80
C SER A 601 -17.46 -19.30 13.36
N VAL A 602 -16.85 -18.19 12.91
CA VAL A 602 -17.00 -17.66 11.56
C VAL A 602 -15.66 -17.24 11.00
N GLU A 603 -15.19 -17.91 9.97
CA GLU A 603 -13.86 -17.67 9.40
C GLU A 603 -13.88 -17.85 7.87
N ARG A 604 -12.87 -17.32 7.19
CA ARG A 604 -12.64 -17.66 5.77
C ARG A 604 -12.21 -19.13 5.69
N PHE A 605 -12.58 -19.83 4.62
CA PHE A 605 -12.26 -21.24 4.45
C PHE A 605 -10.81 -21.47 3.98
N ASP A 606 -9.87 -21.05 4.82
CA ASP A 606 -8.43 -20.98 4.58
C ASP A 606 -7.68 -21.86 5.60
N TYR A 607 -6.63 -22.55 5.16
CA TYR A 607 -5.84 -23.47 6.00
C TYR A 607 -5.14 -22.79 7.18
N THR A 608 -4.95 -21.47 7.12
CA THR A 608 -4.43 -20.68 8.27
C THR A 608 -5.39 -20.63 9.45
N LYS A 609 -6.70 -20.91 9.23
CA LYS A 609 -7.76 -20.76 10.24
C LYS A 609 -7.94 -21.97 11.16
N GLY A 610 -7.20 -23.05 10.95
CA GLY A 610 -7.22 -24.18 11.88
C GLY A 610 -8.58 -24.88 12.00
N ILE A 611 -9.46 -24.75 11.00
CA ILE A 611 -10.81 -25.33 11.00
C ILE A 611 -10.73 -26.86 11.14
N LYS A 612 -9.83 -27.51 10.39
CA LYS A 612 -9.57 -28.95 10.50
C LYS A 612 -9.25 -29.37 11.93
N GLU A 613 -8.28 -28.72 12.56
CA GLU A 613 -7.84 -29.03 13.92
C GLU A 613 -8.94 -28.77 14.96
N LYS A 614 -9.70 -27.69 14.79
CA LYS A 614 -10.89 -27.38 15.61
C LYS A 614 -11.95 -28.48 15.51
N LEU A 615 -12.25 -28.96 14.31
CA LEU A 615 -13.20 -30.05 14.11
C LEU A 615 -12.70 -31.37 14.72
N MET A 616 -11.41 -31.69 14.60
CA MET A 616 -10.81 -32.87 15.24
C MET A 616 -10.91 -32.81 16.77
N ALA A 617 -10.64 -31.64 17.37
CA ALA A 617 -10.81 -31.42 18.80
C ALA A 617 -12.27 -31.50 19.24
N TYR A 618 -13.19 -31.03 18.40
CA TYR A 618 -14.62 -31.10 18.67
C TYR A 618 -15.18 -32.54 18.58
N GLU A 619 -14.66 -33.36 17.66
CA GLU A 619 -14.93 -34.80 17.64
C GLU A 619 -14.44 -35.44 18.94
N ARG A 620 -13.20 -35.15 19.34
CA ARG A 620 -12.59 -35.70 20.56
C ARG A 620 -13.30 -35.26 21.83
N TYR A 621 -13.82 -34.05 21.86
CA TYR A 621 -14.60 -33.50 22.96
C TYR A 621 -15.80 -34.40 23.33
N PHE A 622 -16.57 -34.86 22.35
CA PHE A 622 -17.70 -35.75 22.62
C PHE A 622 -17.27 -37.18 22.97
N GLU A 623 -16.15 -37.67 22.44
CA GLU A 623 -15.60 -38.98 22.85
C GLU A 623 -15.18 -38.97 24.32
N LYS A 624 -14.54 -37.89 24.76
CA LYS A 624 -13.99 -37.74 26.12
C LYS A 624 -15.05 -37.36 27.14
N TYR A 625 -16.07 -36.61 26.71
CA TYR A 625 -17.16 -36.13 27.56
C TYR A 625 -18.55 -36.49 27.00
N PRO A 626 -18.93 -37.79 26.97
CA PRO A 626 -20.20 -38.24 26.38
C PRO A 626 -21.45 -37.60 26.99
N GLN A 627 -21.37 -37.11 28.24
CA GLN A 627 -22.46 -36.41 28.93
C GLN A 627 -22.88 -35.08 28.27
N ARG A 628 -22.09 -34.58 27.31
CA ARG A 628 -22.38 -33.36 26.53
C ARG A 628 -23.11 -33.66 25.21
N ILE A 629 -23.16 -34.92 24.78
CA ILE A 629 -23.91 -35.34 23.58
C ILE A 629 -25.41 -35.06 23.80
N GLY A 630 -26.06 -34.48 22.78
CA GLY A 630 -27.46 -34.02 22.85
C GLY A 630 -27.63 -32.62 23.45
N LYS A 631 -26.57 -32.00 23.98
CA LYS A 631 -26.61 -30.66 24.59
C LYS A 631 -25.93 -29.61 23.72
N ASP A 632 -24.63 -29.77 23.48
CA ASP A 632 -23.82 -28.71 22.89
C ASP A 632 -23.79 -28.78 21.38
N VAL A 633 -23.76 -27.62 20.74
CA VAL A 633 -23.73 -27.50 19.28
C VAL A 633 -22.69 -26.48 18.86
N LEU A 634 -21.87 -26.86 17.88
CA LEU A 634 -20.97 -25.96 17.17
C LEU A 634 -21.61 -25.51 15.87
N TYR A 635 -21.79 -24.21 15.69
CA TYR A 635 -22.11 -23.61 14.41
C TYR A 635 -20.85 -22.99 13.80
N GLN A 636 -20.30 -23.66 12.78
CA GLN A 636 -19.11 -23.23 12.06
C GLN A 636 -19.51 -22.69 10.68
N ILE A 637 -19.19 -21.43 10.43
CA ILE A 637 -19.31 -20.79 9.14
C ILE A 637 -17.92 -20.65 8.52
N ALA A 638 -17.72 -21.27 7.37
CA ALA A 638 -16.44 -21.30 6.64
C ALA A 638 -16.64 -20.70 5.25
N VAL A 639 -16.48 -19.38 5.12
CA VAL A 639 -16.77 -18.65 3.88
C VAL A 639 -15.83 -19.09 2.77
N THR A 640 -16.36 -19.76 1.75
CA THR A 640 -15.56 -20.32 0.65
C THR A 640 -14.79 -19.24 -0.10
N ASN A 641 -13.50 -19.48 -0.30
CA ASN A 641 -12.61 -18.63 -1.05
C ASN A 641 -11.64 -19.49 -1.89
N ARG A 642 -11.12 -18.91 -2.98
CA ARG A 642 -9.90 -19.38 -3.68
C ARG A 642 -9.85 -20.87 -4.07
N ARG A 643 -11.00 -21.48 -4.39
CA ARG A 643 -11.09 -22.91 -4.76
C ARG A 643 -10.32 -23.28 -6.04
N SER A 644 -9.87 -22.29 -6.82
CA SER A 644 -9.00 -22.49 -7.99
C SER A 644 -7.58 -22.94 -7.63
N VAL A 645 -7.17 -22.79 -6.36
CA VAL A 645 -5.85 -23.22 -5.88
C VAL A 645 -6.00 -24.61 -5.24
N ASP A 646 -5.21 -25.58 -5.69
CA ASP A 646 -5.36 -26.98 -5.29
C ASP A 646 -5.22 -27.21 -3.77
N THR A 647 -4.28 -26.52 -3.11
CA THR A 647 -4.07 -26.63 -1.67
C THR A 647 -5.29 -26.20 -0.86
N TYR A 648 -6.03 -25.19 -1.33
CA TYR A 648 -7.29 -24.76 -0.72
C TYR A 648 -8.39 -25.79 -0.92
N ARG A 649 -8.53 -26.33 -2.14
CA ARG A 649 -9.55 -27.33 -2.46
C ARG A 649 -9.40 -28.59 -1.62
N VAL A 650 -8.19 -29.15 -1.53
CA VAL A 650 -7.91 -30.36 -0.74
C VAL A 650 -8.24 -30.13 0.74
N TYR A 651 -7.79 -29.01 1.31
CA TYR A 651 -8.08 -28.67 2.70
C TYR A 651 -9.59 -28.51 2.96
N GLN A 652 -10.32 -27.88 2.03
CA GLN A 652 -11.76 -27.68 2.13
C GLN A 652 -12.51 -29.01 2.09
N ASP A 653 -12.17 -29.89 1.14
CA ASP A 653 -12.81 -31.20 1.00
C ASP A 653 -12.54 -32.09 2.24
N GLU A 654 -11.33 -32.04 2.82
CA GLU A 654 -11.01 -32.72 4.09
C GLU A 654 -11.86 -32.24 5.27
N CYS A 655 -12.07 -30.92 5.38
CA CYS A 655 -12.88 -30.34 6.46
C CYS A 655 -14.36 -30.72 6.32
N LEU A 656 -14.89 -30.75 5.08
CA LEU A 656 -16.27 -31.16 4.82
C LEU A 656 -16.50 -32.63 5.19
N ALA A 657 -15.59 -33.52 4.76
CA ALA A 657 -15.66 -34.94 5.12
C ALA A 657 -15.58 -35.17 6.64
N LEU A 658 -14.78 -34.35 7.35
CA LEU A 658 -14.70 -34.38 8.79
C LEU A 658 -16.00 -33.91 9.47
N ALA A 659 -16.62 -32.86 8.93
CA ALA A 659 -17.89 -32.35 9.43
C ALA A 659 -19.02 -33.39 9.29
N ASP A 660 -19.11 -34.06 8.15
CA ASP A 660 -20.08 -35.15 7.91
C ASP A 660 -19.83 -36.31 8.88
N ARG A 661 -18.56 -36.72 9.05
CA ARG A 661 -18.19 -37.78 9.99
C ARG A 661 -18.63 -37.48 11.42
N ILE A 662 -18.46 -36.25 11.91
CA ILE A 662 -18.86 -35.86 13.27
C ILE A 662 -20.37 -35.99 13.45
N ASN A 663 -21.16 -35.52 12.48
CA ASN A 663 -22.61 -35.59 12.53
C ASN A 663 -23.14 -37.03 12.41
N ASP A 664 -22.52 -37.88 11.60
CA ASP A 664 -22.90 -39.29 11.48
C ASP A 664 -22.58 -40.09 12.74
N ARG A 665 -21.44 -39.76 13.38
CA ARG A 665 -20.92 -40.51 14.54
C ARG A 665 -21.66 -40.20 15.83
N PHE A 666 -21.99 -38.95 16.09
CA PHE A 666 -22.68 -38.56 17.32
C PHE A 666 -24.14 -38.23 17.02
N GLN A 667 -25.01 -39.15 17.42
CA GLN A 667 -26.46 -38.99 17.34
C GLN A 667 -27.04 -39.02 18.74
N TYR A 668 -28.16 -38.33 18.93
CA TYR A 668 -28.87 -38.32 20.20
C TYR A 668 -30.29 -38.89 20.00
N PRO A 669 -30.54 -40.16 20.36
CA PRO A 669 -31.81 -40.82 20.04
C PRO A 669 -33.07 -40.12 20.58
N ALA A 670 -32.96 -39.38 21.68
CA ALA A 670 -34.08 -38.64 22.26
C ALA A 670 -34.42 -37.34 21.50
N ASN A 671 -33.54 -36.86 20.62
CA ASN A 671 -33.81 -35.78 19.68
C ASN A 671 -33.08 -36.06 18.35
N PRO A 672 -33.72 -36.78 17.40
CA PRO A 672 -33.11 -37.13 16.12
C PRO A 672 -32.69 -35.94 15.25
N GLU A 673 -33.29 -34.76 15.46
CA GLU A 673 -32.95 -33.53 14.74
C GLU A 673 -31.69 -32.85 15.30
N TRP A 674 -31.21 -33.26 16.49
CA TRP A 674 -29.99 -32.73 17.08
C TRP A 674 -28.78 -33.15 16.25
N LYS A 675 -27.97 -32.16 15.88
CA LYS A 675 -26.68 -32.36 15.24
C LYS A 675 -25.60 -31.69 16.08
N PRO A 676 -24.47 -32.37 16.36
CA PRO A 676 -23.35 -31.76 17.07
C PRO A 676 -22.77 -30.56 16.31
N LEU A 677 -22.79 -30.59 14.98
CA LEU A 677 -22.14 -29.59 14.14
C LEU A 677 -23.07 -29.10 13.02
N ILE A 678 -23.28 -27.79 12.98
CA ILE A 678 -23.85 -27.09 11.83
C ILE A 678 -22.68 -26.49 11.06
N PHE A 679 -22.39 -27.00 9.87
CA PHE A 679 -21.30 -26.50 9.02
C PHE A 679 -21.88 -25.82 7.78
N GLN A 680 -21.57 -24.53 7.60
CA GLN A 680 -22.09 -23.72 6.50
C GLN A 680 -20.94 -23.04 5.74
N THR A 681 -21.03 -23.02 4.41
CA THR A 681 -20.02 -22.40 3.54
C THR A 681 -20.38 -21.00 3.06
N ASP A 682 -21.66 -20.65 3.14
CA ASP A 682 -22.15 -19.32 2.77
C ASP A 682 -21.98 -18.35 3.93
N GLY A 683 -21.43 -17.17 3.64
CA GLY A 683 -21.32 -16.09 4.61
C GLY A 683 -22.68 -15.51 4.98
N LEU A 684 -22.79 -14.94 6.18
CA LEU A 684 -24.00 -14.26 6.63
C LEU A 684 -23.98 -12.78 6.24
N PRO A 685 -25.14 -12.20 5.87
CA PRO A 685 -25.34 -10.76 5.90
C PRO A 685 -25.00 -10.16 7.27
N ARG A 686 -24.68 -8.85 7.31
CA ARG A 686 -24.18 -8.20 8.53
C ARG A 686 -25.16 -8.28 9.71
N ASN A 687 -26.45 -8.06 9.47
CA ASN A 687 -27.52 -8.14 10.48
C ASN A 687 -27.65 -9.57 11.05
N GLU A 688 -27.64 -10.59 10.19
CA GLU A 688 -27.67 -12.00 10.59
C GLU A 688 -26.41 -12.40 11.36
N LEU A 689 -25.24 -11.89 10.95
CA LEU A 689 -23.98 -12.13 11.64
C LEU A 689 -24.00 -11.55 13.07
N VAL A 690 -24.50 -10.32 13.25
CA VAL A 690 -24.66 -9.70 14.58
C VAL A 690 -25.66 -10.49 15.43
N ALA A 691 -26.78 -10.93 14.85
CA ALA A 691 -27.74 -11.78 15.55
C ALA A 691 -27.12 -13.12 16.00
N ALA A 692 -26.25 -13.73 15.18
CA ALA A 692 -25.51 -14.93 15.56
C ALA A 692 -24.50 -14.64 16.69
N TYR A 693 -23.79 -13.51 16.66
CA TYR A 693 -22.91 -13.10 17.78
C TYR A 693 -23.68 -12.89 19.08
N LEU A 694 -24.87 -12.30 19.04
CA LEU A 694 -25.73 -12.13 20.21
C LEU A 694 -26.30 -13.46 20.74
N ALA A 695 -26.52 -14.43 19.85
CA ALA A 695 -27.12 -15.71 20.21
C ALA A 695 -26.10 -16.69 20.82
N MET A 696 -24.80 -16.52 20.55
CA MET A 696 -23.76 -17.45 20.96
C MET A 696 -23.50 -17.43 22.46
N ASP A 697 -23.12 -18.59 23.00
CA ASP A 697 -22.66 -18.75 24.37
C ASP A 697 -21.13 -18.60 24.47
N ILE A 698 -20.42 -19.13 23.47
CA ILE A 698 -18.96 -19.19 23.43
C ILE A 698 -18.50 -18.95 21.99
N GLY A 699 -17.71 -17.90 21.77
CA GLY A 699 -17.04 -17.65 20.49
C GLY A 699 -15.75 -18.47 20.38
N ILE A 700 -15.46 -19.02 19.20
CA ILE A 700 -14.24 -19.79 18.94
C ILE A 700 -13.44 -19.18 17.80
N VAL A 701 -12.21 -18.80 18.11
CA VAL A 701 -11.25 -18.23 17.16
C VAL A 701 -9.90 -18.90 17.36
N THR A 702 -9.63 -19.93 16.56
CA THR A 702 -8.43 -20.76 16.73
C THR A 702 -7.65 -20.93 15.44
N PRO A 703 -7.15 -19.83 14.83
CA PRO A 703 -6.27 -19.93 13.68
C PRO A 703 -4.91 -20.51 14.08
N LYS A 704 -4.27 -21.24 13.15
CA LYS A 704 -2.87 -21.68 13.28
C LYS A 704 -1.93 -20.48 13.42
N LYS A 705 -2.11 -19.53 12.50
CA LYS A 705 -1.43 -18.22 12.49
C LYS A 705 -2.34 -17.21 11.82
N ASP A 706 -2.49 -16.05 12.44
CA ASP A 706 -3.25 -14.93 11.90
C ASP A 706 -2.63 -13.62 12.39
N GLY A 707 -2.61 -12.60 11.54
CA GLY A 707 -1.98 -11.31 11.86
C GLY A 707 -2.69 -10.62 13.03
N MET A 708 -4.02 -10.74 13.10
CA MET A 708 -4.82 -10.21 14.21
C MET A 708 -5.99 -11.13 14.53
N ASN A 709 -6.85 -11.39 13.55
CA ASN A 709 -8.20 -11.96 13.70
C ASN A 709 -9.20 -10.97 14.34
N LEU A 710 -9.92 -10.27 13.47
CA LEU A 710 -10.93 -9.28 13.86
C LEU A 710 -12.21 -9.92 14.40
N VAL A 711 -12.53 -11.16 14.00
CA VAL A 711 -13.77 -11.85 14.40
C VAL A 711 -13.87 -11.99 15.92
N ALA A 712 -12.75 -12.27 16.61
CA ALA A 712 -12.73 -12.29 18.08
C ALA A 712 -13.19 -10.96 18.70
N LYS A 713 -12.81 -9.83 18.07
CA LYS A 713 -13.21 -8.50 18.51
C LYS A 713 -14.67 -8.21 18.20
N GLU A 714 -15.12 -8.59 17.00
CA GLU A 714 -16.52 -8.43 16.57
C GLU A 714 -17.47 -9.16 17.51
N MET A 715 -17.14 -10.40 17.85
CA MET A 715 -17.88 -11.26 18.77
C MET A 715 -18.12 -10.56 20.11
N LEU A 716 -17.04 -10.12 20.78
CA LEU A 716 -17.15 -9.55 22.13
C LEU A 716 -17.59 -8.08 22.16
N VAL A 717 -17.44 -7.34 21.06
CA VAL A 717 -18.08 -6.03 20.92
C VAL A 717 -19.60 -6.15 20.86
N CYS A 718 -20.12 -7.16 20.14
CA CYS A 718 -21.57 -7.37 20.04
C CYS A 718 -22.15 -8.01 21.30
N ASN A 719 -21.46 -9.02 21.86
CA ASN A 719 -21.97 -9.83 22.96
C ASN A 719 -20.93 -9.95 24.08
N PRO A 720 -20.90 -8.99 25.03
CA PRO A 720 -20.01 -9.04 26.18
C PRO A 720 -20.40 -10.12 27.21
N GLU A 721 -21.55 -10.78 27.04
CA GLU A 721 -22.03 -11.86 27.91
C GLU A 721 -21.49 -13.24 27.51
N ALA A 722 -20.80 -13.35 26.37
CA ALA A 722 -20.27 -14.59 25.83
C ALA A 722 -18.84 -14.88 26.32
N GLY A 723 -18.51 -16.18 26.41
CA GLY A 723 -17.14 -16.63 26.60
C GLY A 723 -16.35 -16.64 25.28
N LEU A 724 -15.02 -16.75 25.37
CA LEU A 724 -14.14 -16.82 24.19
C LEU A 724 -13.11 -17.96 24.34
N ILE A 725 -12.96 -18.76 23.28
CA ILE A 725 -11.83 -19.67 23.08
C ILE A 725 -10.93 -19.08 22.00
N LEU A 726 -9.67 -18.83 22.33
CA LEU A 726 -8.73 -18.10 21.48
C LEU A 726 -7.39 -18.83 21.37
N SER A 727 -6.83 -18.94 20.17
CA SER A 727 -5.50 -19.53 19.98
C SER A 727 -4.37 -18.50 20.04
N THR A 728 -3.20 -18.91 20.56
CA THR A 728 -1.92 -18.17 20.48
C THR A 728 -1.44 -17.90 19.04
N GLY A 729 -2.08 -18.55 18.06
CA GLY A 729 -1.91 -18.26 16.64
C GLY A 729 -2.46 -16.90 16.22
N ALA A 730 -3.47 -16.37 16.91
CA ALA A 730 -4.12 -15.10 16.58
C ALA A 730 -3.39 -13.88 17.17
N GLY A 731 -3.20 -12.81 16.39
CA GLY A 731 -2.64 -11.57 16.92
C GLY A 731 -3.50 -10.87 17.98
N SER A 732 -4.82 -11.08 17.98
CA SER A 732 -5.73 -10.61 19.03
C SER A 732 -5.41 -11.25 20.37
N GLU A 733 -4.99 -12.51 20.39
CA GLU A 733 -4.55 -13.20 21.61
C GLU A 733 -3.29 -12.55 22.17
N ILE A 734 -2.31 -12.27 21.31
CA ILE A 734 -1.08 -11.59 21.71
C ILE A 734 -1.40 -10.20 22.25
N GLN A 735 -2.28 -9.45 21.60
CA GLN A 735 -2.70 -8.14 22.07
C GLN A 735 -3.35 -8.23 23.46
N PHE A 736 -4.26 -9.19 23.68
CA PHE A 736 -4.94 -9.36 24.96
C PHE A 736 -3.97 -9.80 26.06
N THR A 737 -3.09 -10.76 25.79
CA THR A 737 -2.03 -11.19 26.72
C THR A 737 -1.09 -10.04 27.08
N SER A 738 -0.57 -9.30 26.09
CA SER A 738 0.31 -8.14 26.34
C SER A 738 -0.39 -7.01 27.10
N SER A 739 -1.72 -6.92 27.02
CA SER A 739 -2.53 -5.95 27.77
C SER A 739 -2.94 -6.44 29.16
N GLY A 740 -2.48 -7.64 29.56
CA GLY A 740 -2.75 -8.21 30.88
C GLY A 740 -4.15 -8.79 31.05
N LEU A 741 -4.85 -9.09 29.95
CA LEU A 741 -6.15 -9.76 29.94
C LEU A 741 -6.04 -11.30 30.06
N TYR A 742 -4.83 -11.82 29.93
CA TYR A 742 -4.48 -13.20 30.22
C TYR A 742 -3.14 -13.23 30.94
N LYS A 743 -3.15 -13.65 32.22
CA LYS A 743 -1.95 -13.77 33.05
C LYS A 743 -1.87 -15.18 33.62
N ASP A 744 -0.71 -15.81 33.55
CA ASP A 744 -0.54 -17.18 34.07
C ASP A 744 -0.82 -17.25 35.57
N ASP A 745 -0.34 -16.26 36.33
CA ASP A 745 -0.53 -16.12 37.78
C ASP A 745 -1.71 -15.21 38.16
N GLY A 746 -2.66 -14.98 37.24
CA GLY A 746 -3.75 -14.03 37.45
C GLY A 746 -5.06 -14.42 36.78
N GLU A 747 -5.91 -13.41 36.56
CA GLU A 747 -7.20 -13.57 35.91
C GLU A 747 -7.03 -13.89 34.41
N LYS A 748 -7.73 -14.92 33.94
CA LYS A 748 -7.75 -15.38 32.56
C LYS A 748 -9.12 -15.11 31.97
N ASN A 749 -9.25 -14.04 31.21
CA ASN A 749 -10.54 -13.59 30.68
C ASN A 749 -11.02 -14.37 29.44
N TYR A 750 -10.30 -15.42 29.04
CA TYR A 750 -10.67 -16.32 27.94
C TYR A 750 -9.94 -17.65 28.09
N TYR A 751 -10.41 -18.65 27.38
CA TYR A 751 -9.76 -19.95 27.29
C TYR A 751 -8.74 -19.97 26.15
N ARG A 752 -7.48 -20.24 26.48
CA ARG A 752 -6.36 -20.20 25.52
C ARG A 752 -6.06 -21.59 24.96
N VAL A 753 -5.89 -21.67 23.65
CA VAL A 753 -5.41 -22.87 22.95
C VAL A 753 -3.96 -22.65 22.51
N ASP A 754 -3.04 -23.24 23.25
CA ASP A 754 -1.59 -23.10 23.02
C ASP A 754 -1.10 -23.87 21.79
N ASN A 755 -1.57 -25.10 21.61
CA ASN A 755 -1.20 -25.98 20.52
C ASN A 755 -2.44 -26.61 19.90
N LEU A 756 -2.77 -26.23 18.65
CA LEU A 756 -3.93 -26.78 17.94
C LEU A 756 -3.78 -28.27 17.61
N TYR A 757 -2.54 -28.78 17.58
CA TYR A 757 -2.27 -30.19 17.27
C TYR A 757 -2.42 -31.10 18.49
N ASP A 758 -2.49 -30.54 19.70
CA ASP A 758 -2.81 -31.30 20.91
C ASP A 758 -4.34 -31.39 21.07
N VAL A 759 -4.90 -32.37 20.36
CA VAL A 759 -6.35 -32.60 20.28
C VAL A 759 -6.94 -32.90 21.66
N GLU A 760 -6.18 -33.51 22.58
CA GLU A 760 -6.63 -33.85 23.93
C GLU A 760 -6.84 -32.60 24.79
N VAL A 761 -5.82 -31.73 24.86
CA VAL A 761 -5.90 -30.48 25.62
C VAL A 761 -6.91 -29.52 24.99
N TYR A 762 -7.00 -29.52 23.66
CA TYR A 762 -7.98 -28.69 22.97
C TYR A 762 -9.43 -29.15 23.27
N ALA A 763 -9.70 -30.46 23.26
CA ALA A 763 -10.98 -31.00 23.70
C ALA A 763 -11.31 -30.63 25.17
N ASP A 764 -10.32 -30.65 26.06
CA ASP A 764 -10.50 -30.21 27.46
C ASP A 764 -10.87 -28.74 27.54
N THR A 765 -10.31 -27.91 26.66
CA THR A 765 -10.63 -26.48 26.58
C THR A 765 -12.10 -26.25 26.21
N PHE A 766 -12.65 -27.01 25.25
CA PHE A 766 -14.08 -26.98 24.95
C PHE A 766 -14.93 -27.33 26.18
N TYR A 767 -14.50 -28.35 26.94
CA TYR A 767 -15.22 -28.78 28.14
C TYR A 767 -15.20 -27.75 29.25
N GLN A 768 -14.04 -27.17 29.54
CA GLN A 768 -13.94 -26.12 30.56
C GLN A 768 -14.78 -24.90 30.17
N ALA A 769 -14.74 -24.47 28.91
CA ALA A 769 -15.56 -23.37 28.42
C ALA A 769 -17.07 -23.68 28.51
N ALA A 770 -17.48 -24.92 28.22
CA ALA A 770 -18.88 -25.33 28.34
C ALA A 770 -19.41 -25.24 29.78
N LEU A 771 -18.56 -25.58 30.76
CA LEU A 771 -18.90 -25.58 32.18
C LEU A 771 -18.82 -24.21 32.84
N GLU A 772 -18.23 -23.21 32.17
CA GLU A 772 -18.14 -21.85 32.72
C GLU A 772 -19.55 -21.28 32.97
N THR A 773 -19.75 -20.70 34.16
CA THR A 773 -21.04 -20.12 34.53
C THR A 773 -21.28 -18.82 33.77
N GLN A 774 -22.55 -18.44 33.61
CA GLN A 774 -22.90 -17.18 32.92
C GLN A 774 -22.27 -15.96 33.59
N GLU A 775 -22.23 -15.92 34.93
CA GLU A 775 -21.66 -14.80 35.69
C GLU A 775 -20.16 -14.61 35.39
N VAL A 776 -19.40 -15.70 35.34
CA VAL A 776 -17.96 -15.66 35.05
C VAL A 776 -17.72 -15.28 33.58
N ARG A 777 -18.47 -15.89 32.65
CA ARG A 777 -18.42 -15.54 31.21
C ARG A 777 -18.68 -14.06 30.97
N SER A 778 -19.74 -13.53 31.59
CA SER A 778 -20.12 -12.12 31.51
C SER A 778 -19.02 -11.21 32.05
N LYS A 779 -18.49 -11.51 33.24
CA LYS A 779 -17.41 -10.73 33.84
C LYS A 779 -16.17 -10.68 32.92
N HIS A 780 -15.78 -11.82 32.37
CA HIS A 780 -14.65 -11.93 31.45
C HIS A 780 -14.91 -11.18 30.12
N GLY A 781 -16.08 -11.36 29.53
CA GLY A 781 -16.48 -10.75 28.27
C GLY A 781 -16.61 -9.23 28.35
N HIS A 782 -17.16 -8.68 29.44
CA HIS A 782 -17.20 -7.22 29.68
C HIS A 782 -15.81 -6.61 29.75
N ARG A 783 -14.86 -7.27 30.42
CA ARG A 783 -13.48 -6.77 30.51
C ARG A 783 -12.78 -6.74 29.15
N LEU A 784 -13.03 -7.75 28.31
CA LEU A 784 -12.54 -7.76 26.93
C LEU A 784 -13.24 -6.69 26.08
N ASN A 785 -14.55 -6.50 26.25
CA ASN A 785 -15.34 -5.49 25.57
C ASN A 785 -14.83 -4.07 25.87
N GLU A 786 -14.63 -3.72 27.15
CA GLU A 786 -14.07 -2.43 27.56
C GLU A 786 -12.74 -2.13 26.87
N PHE A 787 -11.85 -3.14 26.81
CA PHE A 787 -10.57 -3.00 26.12
C PHE A 787 -10.74 -2.77 24.62
N ILE A 788 -11.64 -3.50 23.95
CA ILE A 788 -11.87 -3.34 22.51
C ILE A 788 -12.51 -1.99 22.19
N LEU A 789 -13.46 -1.53 23.01
CA LEU A 789 -14.08 -0.21 22.86
C LEU A 789 -13.06 0.94 22.97
N ALA A 790 -12.09 0.82 23.88
CA ALA A 790 -11.01 1.79 24.03
C ALA A 790 -9.90 1.68 22.96
N ASN A 791 -9.88 0.61 22.17
CA ASN A 791 -8.88 0.33 21.14
C ASN A 791 -9.56 0.03 19.81
N ASP A 792 -10.26 1.02 19.28
CA ASP A 792 -11.00 0.94 18.02
C ASP A 792 -10.11 1.21 16.79
N ILE A 793 -10.76 1.28 15.62
CA ILE A 793 -10.07 1.53 14.36
C ILE A 793 -9.52 2.97 14.24
N GLU A 794 -10.17 3.95 14.87
CA GLU A 794 -9.71 5.34 14.84
C GLU A 794 -8.41 5.50 15.60
N ARG A 795 -8.28 4.82 16.75
CA ARG A 795 -7.02 4.75 17.49
C ARG A 795 -5.90 4.11 16.67
N TRP A 796 -6.17 2.99 15.98
CA TRP A 796 -5.17 2.33 15.13
C TRP A 796 -4.64 3.26 14.04
N SER A 797 -5.56 3.87 13.28
CA SER A 797 -5.18 4.74 12.17
C SER A 797 -4.49 6.01 12.63
N SER A 798 -4.98 6.64 13.71
CA SER A 798 -4.38 7.85 14.28
C SER A 798 -2.99 7.57 14.85
N ALA A 799 -2.80 6.45 15.55
CA ALA A 799 -1.50 6.05 16.10
C ALA A 799 -0.48 5.75 14.99
N PHE A 800 -0.88 5.04 13.93
CA PHE A 800 0.04 4.78 12.81
C PHE A 800 0.36 6.08 12.06
N LEU A 801 -0.63 6.93 11.78
CA LEU A 801 -0.44 8.16 11.03
C LEU A 801 0.32 9.24 11.81
N ASP A 802 0.35 9.17 13.14
CA ASP A 802 1.09 10.10 13.98
C ASP A 802 2.56 10.24 13.50
N PRO A 803 3.03 11.44 13.15
CA PRO A 803 4.41 11.66 12.78
C PRO A 803 5.40 11.49 13.95
N SER A 804 4.94 11.54 15.22
CA SER A 804 5.78 11.56 16.44
C SER A 804 6.69 10.34 16.60
N TRP A 805 6.28 9.16 16.14
CA TRP A 805 7.02 7.91 16.33
C TRP A 805 8.09 7.66 15.25
N THR A 806 8.17 8.54 14.24
CA THR A 806 9.17 8.44 13.18
C THR A 806 10.57 8.86 13.66
N HIS A 807 11.60 8.30 13.04
CA HIS A 807 13.01 8.65 13.29
C HIS A 807 13.36 10.11 12.91
N GLN A 808 12.47 10.78 12.16
CA GLN A 808 12.63 12.17 11.76
C GLN A 808 12.30 13.13 12.90
N VAL A 809 11.61 12.65 13.94
CA VAL A 809 11.21 13.44 15.10
C VAL A 809 12.29 13.40 16.18
N ILE A 810 12.65 14.58 16.69
CA ILE A 810 13.40 14.68 17.95
C ILE A 810 12.48 14.23 19.07
N ARG A 811 12.85 13.13 19.75
CA ARG A 811 12.04 12.57 20.84
C ARG A 811 12.27 13.33 22.15
N PRO A 812 11.24 13.43 23.02
CA PRO A 812 11.42 13.97 24.36
C PRO A 812 12.47 13.16 25.12
N GLN A 813 13.43 13.84 25.75
CA GLN A 813 14.49 13.20 26.54
C GLN A 813 14.82 14.07 27.75
N GLN A 814 15.18 13.42 28.85
CA GLN A 814 15.70 14.12 30.03
C GLN A 814 17.16 14.52 29.77
N ILE A 815 17.50 15.78 30.01
CA ILE A 815 18.84 16.33 29.77
C ILE A 815 19.60 16.35 31.10
N GLU A 816 20.49 15.38 31.30
CA GLU A 816 21.26 15.27 32.54
C GLU A 816 22.73 15.65 32.34
N THR A 817 23.28 15.39 31.14
CA THR A 817 24.68 15.62 30.83
C THR A 817 24.86 16.73 29.79
N LEU A 818 26.08 17.28 29.74
CA LEU A 818 26.46 18.25 28.72
C LEU A 818 26.40 17.65 27.30
N ASP A 819 26.68 16.35 27.16
CA ASP A 819 26.59 15.63 25.89
C ASP A 819 25.14 15.54 25.39
N ASP A 820 24.19 15.24 26.29
CA ASP A 820 22.76 15.20 25.96
C ASP A 820 22.28 16.56 25.42
N PHE A 821 22.72 17.64 26.06
CA PHE A 821 22.40 19.01 25.64
C PHE A 821 22.96 19.32 24.26
N TYR A 822 24.26 19.09 24.02
CA TYR A 822 24.85 19.35 22.71
C TYR A 822 24.27 18.46 21.61
N SER A 823 23.98 17.20 21.91
CA SER A 823 23.30 16.28 20.99
C SER A 823 21.91 16.81 20.60
N LEU A 824 21.12 17.28 21.57
CA LEU A 824 19.82 17.90 21.32
C LEU A 824 19.93 19.17 20.47
N MET A 825 20.90 20.04 20.78
CA MET A 825 21.12 21.28 20.04
C MET A 825 21.57 21.02 18.60
N MET A 826 22.45 20.04 18.38
CA MET A 826 22.87 19.61 17.04
C MET A 826 21.71 19.05 16.21
N ARG A 827 20.83 18.25 16.83
CA ARG A 827 19.60 17.76 16.17
C ARG A 827 18.66 18.91 15.81
N THR A 828 18.45 19.85 16.72
CA THR A 828 17.64 21.06 16.49
C THR A 828 18.21 21.89 15.34
N CYS A 829 19.53 22.08 15.29
CA CYS A 829 20.21 22.78 14.20
C CYS A 829 19.97 22.11 12.86
N ASN A 830 20.06 20.77 12.80
CA ASN A 830 19.74 20.01 11.58
C ASN A 830 18.28 20.17 11.16
N VAL A 831 17.34 20.16 12.12
CA VAL A 831 15.90 20.43 11.86
C VAL A 831 15.71 21.82 11.25
N ARG A 832 16.28 22.86 11.86
CA ARG A 832 16.23 24.24 11.33
C ARG A 832 16.80 24.32 9.91
N ARG A 833 17.92 23.65 9.65
CA ARG A 833 18.55 23.60 8.31
C ARG A 833 17.62 22.96 7.27
N GLN A 834 16.93 21.87 7.63
CA GLN A 834 15.97 21.21 6.75
C GLN A 834 14.73 22.06 6.49
N ILE A 835 14.23 22.78 7.51
CA ILE A 835 13.14 23.75 7.35
C ILE A 835 13.55 24.82 6.32
N VAL A 836 14.72 25.43 6.50
CA VAL A 836 15.23 26.47 5.57
C VAL A 836 15.39 25.94 4.16
N ASP A 837 15.99 24.76 3.98
CA ASP A 837 16.16 24.12 2.66
C ASP A 837 14.82 23.90 1.96
N ARG A 838 13.79 23.45 2.69
CA ARG A 838 12.44 23.26 2.15
C ARG A 838 11.79 24.58 1.75
N VAL A 839 11.86 25.61 2.61
CA VAL A 839 11.33 26.94 2.30
C VAL A 839 11.99 27.50 1.03
N LEU A 840 13.32 27.42 0.93
CA LEU A 840 14.08 27.90 -0.23
C LEU A 840 13.74 27.15 -1.53
N LYS A 841 13.41 25.86 -1.42
CA LYS A 841 13.00 25.01 -2.56
C LYS A 841 11.50 25.12 -2.88
N GLY A 842 10.72 25.86 -2.09
CA GLY A 842 9.25 25.90 -2.22
C GLY A 842 8.59 24.56 -1.93
N ILE A 843 9.21 23.72 -1.09
CA ILE A 843 8.67 22.43 -0.67
C ILE A 843 7.86 22.65 0.61
N PRO A 844 6.64 22.10 0.71
CA PRO A 844 5.83 22.21 1.92
C PRO A 844 6.53 21.67 3.19
N ILE A 845 6.25 22.35 4.30
CA ILE A 845 6.73 22.01 5.64
C ILE A 845 5.88 20.88 6.23
N ARG A 846 6.55 19.84 6.71
CA ARG A 846 5.91 18.68 7.34
C ARG A 846 5.61 18.90 8.82
N ALA A 847 4.61 18.21 9.32
CA ALA A 847 4.17 18.27 10.71
C ALA A 847 5.27 17.86 11.71
N HIS A 848 6.14 16.91 11.35
CA HIS A 848 7.20 16.41 12.24
C HIS A 848 8.21 17.49 12.67
N PHE A 849 8.40 18.57 11.89
CA PHE A 849 9.29 19.65 12.26
C PHE A 849 8.79 20.41 13.48
N ALA A 850 7.50 20.76 13.50
CA ALA A 850 6.89 21.45 14.63
C ALA A 850 6.91 20.57 15.89
N ILE A 851 6.69 19.27 15.73
CA ILE A 851 6.76 18.31 16.84
C ILE A 851 8.19 18.21 17.38
N SER A 852 9.19 18.12 16.50
CA SER A 852 10.60 18.04 16.91
C SER A 852 11.03 19.25 17.72
N LEU A 853 10.67 20.45 17.27
CA LEU A 853 11.01 21.69 17.96
C LEU A 853 10.26 21.83 19.29
N ARG A 854 9.00 21.39 19.35
CA ARG A 854 8.23 21.34 20.60
C ARG A 854 8.85 20.37 21.59
N ASN A 855 9.15 19.15 21.17
CA ASN A 855 9.78 18.13 22.01
C ASN A 855 11.15 18.59 22.51
N ALA A 856 11.94 19.27 21.68
CA ALA A 856 13.22 19.84 22.08
C ALA A 856 13.05 20.95 23.12
N LYS A 857 12.07 21.85 22.94
CA LYS A 857 11.71 22.87 23.92
C LYS A 857 11.28 22.25 25.25
N GLU A 858 10.32 21.31 25.22
CA GLU A 858 9.80 20.63 26.41
C GLU A 858 10.88 19.83 27.14
N SER A 859 11.82 19.20 26.41
CA SER A 859 12.96 18.48 27.00
C SER A 859 13.86 19.41 27.81
N LEU A 860 14.08 20.64 27.31
CA LEU A 860 14.85 21.65 28.04
C LEU A 860 14.06 22.18 29.25
N GLU A 861 12.78 22.50 29.08
CA GLU A 861 11.92 23.03 30.15
C GLU A 861 11.77 22.05 31.31
N ASN A 862 11.51 20.77 31.00
CA ASN A 862 11.36 19.72 32.02
C ASN A 862 12.67 19.37 32.73
N SER A 863 13.82 19.72 32.13
CA SER A 863 15.14 19.48 32.73
C SER A 863 15.66 20.69 33.53
N CYS A 864 14.93 21.80 33.56
CA CYS A 864 15.26 22.98 34.34
C CYS A 864 15.00 22.78 35.84
N THR A 865 15.73 23.53 36.67
CA THR A 865 15.43 23.62 38.10
C THR A 865 14.10 24.36 38.34
N TYR A 866 13.36 23.94 39.37
CA TYR A 866 12.01 24.47 39.66
C TYR A 866 12.02 26.02 39.75
N ASN A 867 11.20 26.68 38.93
CA ASN A 867 11.09 28.14 38.80
C ASN A 867 12.30 28.92 38.24
N ASN A 868 13.24 28.28 37.53
CA ASN A 868 14.34 28.99 36.84
C ASN A 868 14.61 28.44 35.43
N HIS A 869 15.08 29.30 34.51
CA HIS A 869 15.56 28.90 33.17
C HIS A 869 17.00 28.37 33.19
N THR A 870 17.45 27.78 34.29
CA THR A 870 18.82 27.32 34.47
C THR A 870 18.87 25.79 34.48
N LEU A 871 19.58 25.24 33.51
CA LEU A 871 19.96 23.82 33.45
C LEU A 871 21.21 23.58 34.29
N VAL A 872 21.19 22.52 35.08
CA VAL A 872 22.33 22.08 35.88
C VAL A 872 22.75 20.69 35.39
N LEU A 873 23.79 20.64 34.57
CA LEU A 873 24.20 19.45 33.82
C LEU A 873 25.52 18.89 34.33
N LYS A 874 25.67 17.57 34.35
CA LYS A 874 26.96 16.92 34.64
C LYS A 874 27.87 17.00 33.41
N SER A 875 29.17 17.21 33.63
CA SER A 875 30.16 17.19 32.52
C SER A 875 30.36 15.80 31.91
N SER A 876 30.21 14.73 32.69
CA SER A 876 30.13 13.34 32.25
C SER A 876 29.41 12.50 33.33
N PHE A 877 29.00 11.26 33.02
CA PHE A 877 28.28 10.41 33.97
C PHE A 877 29.03 10.19 35.30
N ASP A 878 30.37 10.19 35.27
CA ASP A 878 31.24 9.91 36.41
C ASP A 878 31.88 11.17 37.04
N SER A 879 31.63 12.36 36.48
CA SER A 879 32.24 13.60 37.00
C SER A 879 31.35 14.29 38.04
N PRO A 880 31.92 14.77 39.16
CA PRO A 880 31.21 15.60 40.13
C PRO A 880 30.96 17.03 39.62
N ASP A 881 31.63 17.46 38.54
CA ASP A 881 31.56 18.83 38.02
C ASP A 881 30.23 19.09 37.30
N ARG A 882 29.54 20.16 37.73
CA ARG A 882 28.25 20.59 37.17
C ARG A 882 28.40 21.91 36.41
N ALA A 883 27.90 21.93 35.18
CA ALA A 883 27.75 23.13 34.38
C ALA A 883 26.38 23.77 34.62
N HIS A 884 26.35 25.08 34.75
CA HIS A 884 25.12 25.88 34.87
C HIS A 884 24.90 26.65 33.57
N LEU A 885 23.80 26.40 32.89
CA LEU A 885 23.46 27.02 31.61
C LEU A 885 22.13 27.77 31.74
N ASP A 886 22.12 29.07 31.48
CA ASP A 886 20.89 29.85 31.31
C ASP A 886 20.39 29.66 29.88
N ILE A 887 19.20 29.07 29.75
CA ILE A 887 18.60 28.70 28.45
C ILE A 887 17.44 29.63 28.04
N LYS A 888 17.26 30.77 28.71
CA LYS A 888 16.14 31.69 28.44
C LYS A 888 16.08 32.13 26.97
N ASN A 889 17.23 32.41 26.36
CA ASN A 889 17.31 32.85 24.97
C ASN A 889 16.95 31.72 24.00
N GLU A 890 17.41 30.51 24.30
CA GLU A 890 17.16 29.31 23.51
C GLU A 890 15.66 28.99 23.47
N LEU A 891 14.98 29.06 24.62
CA LEU A 891 13.53 28.87 24.71
C LEU A 891 12.76 29.92 23.89
N ALA A 892 13.19 31.19 23.95
CA ALA A 892 12.60 32.25 23.14
C ALA A 892 12.80 32.03 21.63
N GLU A 893 13.95 31.50 21.21
CA GLU A 893 14.19 31.13 19.80
C GLU A 893 13.31 29.95 19.36
N PHE A 894 13.09 28.94 20.20
CA PHE A 894 12.14 27.86 19.89
C PHE A 894 10.71 28.39 19.70
N GLU A 895 10.27 29.37 20.49
CA GLU A 895 8.96 30.00 20.32
C GLU A 895 8.84 30.76 19.01
N LYS A 896 9.90 31.47 18.61
CA LYS A 896 9.98 32.12 17.29
C LYS A 896 9.90 31.10 16.15
N ASP A 897 10.65 29.99 16.25
CA ASP A 897 10.62 28.94 15.24
C ASP A 897 9.23 28.31 15.11
N LEU A 898 8.57 27.99 16.22
CA LEU A 898 7.22 27.44 16.23
C LEU A 898 6.20 28.43 15.67
N SER A 899 6.36 29.72 15.96
CA SER A 899 5.54 30.79 15.40
C SER A 899 5.75 30.94 13.89
N PHE A 900 7.00 30.81 13.42
CA PHE A 900 7.34 30.80 12.00
C PHE A 900 6.71 29.60 11.28
N LEU A 901 6.77 28.40 11.85
CA LEU A 901 6.14 27.22 11.25
C LEU A 901 4.62 27.37 11.17
N LYS A 902 3.98 27.91 12.21
CA LYS A 902 2.54 28.25 12.17
C LYS A 902 2.22 29.27 11.08
N TYR A 903 3.07 30.29 10.90
CA TYR A 903 2.92 31.30 9.84
C TYR A 903 3.08 30.71 8.43
N VAL A 904 4.07 29.84 8.21
CA VAL A 904 4.30 29.19 6.91
C VAL A 904 3.20 28.19 6.56
N GLN A 905 2.55 27.61 7.58
CA GLN A 905 1.45 26.65 7.42
C GLN A 905 0.07 27.30 7.41
N SER A 906 -0.06 28.62 7.62
CA SER A 906 -1.36 29.29 7.58
C SER A 906 -1.88 29.46 6.15
N ASP A 907 -3.21 29.52 6.00
CA ASP A 907 -3.90 29.62 4.70
C ASP A 907 -3.77 30.99 4.01
N ASP A 908 -2.97 31.92 4.57
CA ASP A 908 -2.72 33.22 3.95
C ASP A 908 -1.81 33.04 2.72
N VAL A 909 -2.45 33.17 1.56
CA VAL A 909 -1.94 32.86 0.21
C VAL A 909 -0.68 33.68 -0.14
N ASP A 910 -0.41 34.74 0.61
CA ASP A 910 0.69 35.67 0.38
C ASP A 910 2.02 35.26 1.06
N ASN A 911 2.04 34.30 1.98
CA ASN A 911 3.15 34.17 2.94
C ASN A 911 4.48 33.67 2.34
N VAL A 912 4.45 32.62 1.52
CA VAL A 912 5.68 32.03 0.97
C VAL A 912 6.16 32.75 -0.28
N GLU A 913 5.24 33.16 -1.16
CA GLU A 913 5.59 33.91 -2.37
C GLU A 913 6.05 35.33 -2.04
N GLN A 914 5.45 36.04 -1.07
CA GLN A 914 5.97 37.33 -0.60
C GLN A 914 7.27 37.17 0.17
N PHE A 915 7.48 36.13 0.97
CA PHE A 915 8.76 35.90 1.64
C PHE A 915 9.89 35.63 0.64
N VAL A 916 9.65 34.80 -0.38
CA VAL A 916 10.62 34.51 -1.45
C VAL A 916 10.82 35.74 -2.36
N ALA A 917 9.76 36.50 -2.65
CA ALA A 917 9.86 37.76 -3.40
C ALA A 917 10.61 38.83 -2.61
N ALA A 918 10.38 38.96 -1.30
CA ALA A 918 11.09 39.83 -0.38
C ALA A 918 12.56 39.41 -0.25
N GLN A 919 12.88 38.12 -0.20
CA GLN A 919 14.27 37.65 -0.25
C GLN A 919 14.95 37.91 -1.61
N ARG A 920 14.23 37.76 -2.72
CA ARG A 920 14.75 38.12 -4.06
C ARG A 920 15.00 39.62 -4.16
N LEU A 921 14.10 40.44 -3.62
CA LEU A 921 14.26 41.89 -3.48
C LEU A 921 15.45 42.23 -2.57
N LEU A 922 15.61 41.57 -1.42
CA LEU A 922 16.74 41.75 -0.51
C LEU A 922 18.08 41.36 -1.16
N ARG A 923 18.12 40.28 -1.96
CA ARG A 923 19.31 39.90 -2.75
C ARG A 923 19.66 40.90 -3.84
N SER A 924 18.67 41.60 -4.41
CA SER A 924 18.93 42.73 -5.32
C SER A 924 19.39 44.01 -4.61
N TYR A 925 19.28 44.06 -3.27
CA TYR A 925 19.68 45.21 -2.44
C TYR A 925 20.96 44.97 -1.62
N VAL A 926 21.70 43.89 -1.85
CA VAL A 926 23.05 43.73 -1.29
C VAL A 926 24.07 44.22 -2.32
N PRO A 927 24.69 45.42 -2.14
CA PRO A 927 25.94 45.69 -2.82
C PRO A 927 26.99 44.75 -2.23
N VAL A 928 27.67 44.03 -3.11
CA VAL A 928 28.87 43.26 -2.78
C VAL A 928 29.82 44.16 -1.99
N ARG A 929 30.03 43.83 -0.71
CA ARG A 929 31.20 44.21 0.08
C ARG A 929 31.62 43.07 0.96
#